data_AF-A0A3S7PC38-F1
#
_entry.id   AF-A0A3S7PC38-F1
#
_cell.length_a   1.000
_cell.length_b   1.000
_cell.length_c   1.000
_cell.angle_alpha   90.00
_cell.angle_beta   90.00
_cell.angle_gamma   90.00
#
_symmetry.space_group_name_H-M   'P 1'
#
loop_
_entity.id
_entity.type
_entity.pdbx_description
1 polymer ?
#
loop_
_entity_poly.entity_id
_entity_poly.type
_entity_poly.pdbx_seq_one_letter_code
_entity_poly.pdbx_strand_id
1 'polypeptide(L)'
;MKQRSLKTKLLLLTLGLFLASGVAMTWIQSSSLNGLRDDIMAQTRGALEQEVSRSLQFQAERYAVQIEDQLQQAYQIPLGMAAQLEGSMAQPDQRLSRPQVELLLGSRLHQANGISSIYAQFEPNGYDGQDAEWQTGASHSVAGKGSLEVYFTREQNGNIAQQTIDAATSDAKFDTSRNEFGIRNSEWYLCGRETRRPCLMEPYLYEISPGQKMLMTSLTVPVLKDGKFAGITGVDMNLPIFQQLAEHLGKSLYDNQAEVTLVSKAGFIVGSNRHSDKLGRPLTEAGLVAPNGRPADTDSDFILQQPIRIEAADNQWWLMIKVPKALALSQANTISQQLGSLLQATQQQQLVAIVVITLVALGLLVWFIQTITAPLSLISRHVSHLASNEGDLTQQMRIDTHQELIELGRHLNAFLGKLRAMVQGSKQIGQQVHQQARGMKQTADAMRSSLDDQSLELESVVSAMHEMSTTAVSVAGYAEQAAQESEAATHHVSTAQQTLSRARSEIHTLVEDMHQADKAVAQVAQRSTNISHILDVIRAIAEQTNLLALNAAIEAARAGDMGRGFAVVADEVRALANKTRSSTDEIGQLIGSLQTEVTSSQQLMSTGIARSVSTVEGTEQAFEALNQVVTQIQQIHDHISQVATAAEQQSAVSDTINQNLMRIGDAATTLGQEANASQRLSEALEQAATTLASELDRLRT
;
A
#
# COMPACT_ATOMS: atom_id res chain seq x y z
N MET A 1 48.96 13.50 87.08
CA MET A 1 47.95 14.25 86.30
C MET A 1 47.19 15.27 87.16
N LYS A 2 47.83 16.39 87.54
CA LYS A 2 47.22 17.51 88.30
C LYS A 2 47.87 18.87 87.96
N GLN A 3 48.15 19.15 86.68
CA GLN A 3 48.73 20.44 86.23
C GLN A 3 48.18 20.92 84.87
N ARG A 4 46.86 21.02 84.71
CA ARG A 4 46.23 21.87 83.67
C ARG A 4 44.98 22.53 84.23
N SER A 5 44.81 23.83 83.98
CA SER A 5 43.69 24.62 84.51
C SER A 5 42.36 24.15 83.93
N LEU A 6 41.28 24.34 84.67
CA LEU A 6 39.91 23.97 84.26
C LEU A 6 39.54 24.57 82.88
N LYS A 7 40.08 25.76 82.57
CA LYS A 7 39.98 26.45 81.27
C LYS A 7 40.55 25.63 80.11
N THR A 8 41.73 25.05 80.26
CA THR A 8 42.36 24.23 79.21
C THR A 8 41.65 22.89 79.04
N LYS A 9 41.07 22.36 80.13
CA LYS A 9 40.28 21.12 80.06
C LYS A 9 38.94 21.33 79.37
N LEU A 10 38.23 22.42 79.67
CA LEU A 10 36.98 22.78 78.99
C LEU A 10 37.21 23.06 77.51
N LEU A 11 38.23 23.87 77.15
CA LEU A 11 38.58 24.16 75.76
C LEU A 11 38.90 22.92 74.92
N LEU A 12 39.71 21.99 75.46
CA LEU A 12 40.06 20.77 74.74
C LEU A 12 38.87 19.82 74.61
N LEU A 13 38.00 19.76 75.62
CA LEU A 13 36.82 18.89 75.61
C LEU A 13 35.72 19.41 74.69
N THR A 14 35.47 20.74 74.65
CA THR A 14 34.52 21.36 73.72
C THR A 14 35.02 21.33 72.28
N LEU A 15 36.31 21.61 72.05
CA LEU A 15 36.90 21.51 70.71
C LEU A 15 36.85 20.07 70.18
N GLY A 16 37.13 19.09 71.04
CA GLY A 16 37.03 17.67 70.71
C GLY A 16 35.61 17.24 70.37
N LEU A 17 34.61 17.67 71.15
CA LEU A 17 33.19 17.36 70.91
C LEU A 17 32.66 17.98 69.60
N PHE A 18 33.01 19.23 69.30
CA PHE A 18 32.57 19.90 68.06
C PHE A 18 33.22 19.32 66.80
N LEU A 19 34.52 19.00 66.86
CA LEU A 19 35.20 18.34 65.74
C LEU A 19 34.66 16.92 65.53
N ALA A 20 34.42 16.18 66.60
CA ALA A 20 33.83 14.84 66.51
C ALA A 20 32.41 14.86 65.94
N SER A 21 31.55 15.81 66.37
CA SER A 21 30.20 15.94 65.81
C SER A 21 30.21 16.41 64.35
N GLY A 22 31.11 17.32 63.98
CA GLY A 22 31.27 17.78 62.60
C GLY A 22 31.69 16.66 61.66
N VAL A 23 32.74 15.91 62.02
CA VAL A 23 33.21 14.77 61.22
C VAL A 23 32.13 13.68 61.13
N ALA A 24 31.44 13.35 62.23
CA ALA A 24 30.36 12.37 62.23
C ALA A 24 29.19 12.80 61.33
N MET A 25 28.79 14.07 61.37
CA MET A 25 27.68 14.59 60.55
C MET A 25 28.05 14.63 59.07
N THR A 26 29.28 15.03 58.72
CA THR A 26 29.78 14.98 57.34
C THR A 26 29.85 13.54 56.83
N TRP A 27 30.30 12.59 57.66
CA TRP A 27 30.38 11.18 57.29
C TRP A 27 28.98 10.58 57.06
N ILE A 28 28.04 10.82 57.98
CA ILE A 28 26.64 10.35 57.86
C ILE A 28 25.99 10.96 56.60
N GLN A 29 26.12 12.27 56.39
CA GLN A 29 25.50 12.95 55.27
C GLN A 29 26.15 12.56 53.92
N SER A 30 27.47 12.39 53.88
CA SER A 30 28.16 11.89 52.69
C SER A 30 27.73 10.46 52.36
N SER A 31 27.64 9.58 53.36
CA SER A 31 27.15 8.20 53.16
C SER A 31 25.69 8.16 52.69
N SER A 32 24.82 9.02 53.23
CA SER A 32 23.42 9.12 52.84
C SER A 32 23.24 9.70 51.44
N LEU A 33 24.00 10.73 51.06
CA LEU A 33 23.95 11.31 49.71
C LEU A 33 24.52 10.36 48.65
N ASN A 34 25.57 9.60 48.99
CA ASN A 34 26.10 8.57 48.10
C ASN A 34 25.09 7.42 47.94
N GLY A 35 24.44 6.98 49.01
CA GLY A 35 23.36 5.99 48.93
C GLY A 35 22.18 6.46 48.07
N LEU A 36 21.71 7.71 48.27
CA LEU A 36 20.65 8.30 47.46
C LEU A 36 21.05 8.41 45.97
N ARG A 37 22.29 8.79 45.68
CA ARG A 37 22.83 8.84 44.32
C ARG A 37 22.78 7.46 43.67
N ASP A 38 23.26 6.45 44.36
CA ASP A 38 23.35 5.08 43.83
C ASP A 38 21.95 4.48 43.62
N ASP A 39 20.99 4.74 44.53
CA ASP A 39 19.59 4.31 44.38
C ASP A 39 18.88 5.01 43.22
N ILE A 40 19.01 6.35 43.10
CA ILE A 40 18.43 7.10 41.97
C ILE A 40 19.05 6.63 40.65
N MET A 41 20.36 6.38 40.61
CA MET A 41 21.04 5.88 39.41
C MET A 41 20.60 4.48 39.04
N ALA A 42 20.46 3.57 40.01
CA ALA A 42 19.99 2.22 39.77
C ALA A 42 18.55 2.21 39.25
N GLN A 43 17.65 2.99 39.86
CA GLN A 43 16.26 3.11 39.43
C GLN A 43 16.13 3.80 38.06
N THR A 44 16.86 4.89 37.83
CA THR A 44 16.82 5.63 36.55
C THR A 44 17.37 4.78 35.42
N ARG A 45 18.47 4.07 35.66
CA ARG A 45 19.05 3.16 34.68
C ARG A 45 18.10 2.01 34.37
N GLY A 46 17.57 1.32 35.39
CA GLY A 46 16.61 0.22 35.17
C GLY A 46 15.35 0.66 34.42
N ALA A 47 14.78 1.83 34.76
CA ALA A 47 13.62 2.38 34.07
C ALA A 47 13.92 2.74 32.60
N LEU A 48 15.09 3.33 32.33
CA LEU A 48 15.51 3.66 30.97
C LEU A 48 15.85 2.42 30.15
N GLU A 49 16.50 1.41 30.73
CA GLU A 49 16.76 0.14 30.05
C GLU A 49 15.43 -0.55 29.66
N GLN A 50 14.44 -0.52 30.54
CA GLN A 50 13.09 -1.04 30.25
C GLN A 50 12.37 -0.25 29.16
N GLU A 51 12.45 1.09 29.20
CA GLU A 51 11.83 1.96 28.19
C GLU A 51 12.50 1.80 26.82
N VAL A 52 13.83 1.74 26.76
CA VAL A 52 14.60 1.45 25.54
C VAL A 52 14.19 0.09 24.97
N SER A 53 14.15 -0.95 25.80
CA SER A 53 13.77 -2.30 25.34
C SER A 53 12.35 -2.31 24.78
N ARG A 54 11.39 -1.66 25.46
CA ARG A 54 10.00 -1.57 25.01
C ARG A 54 9.87 -0.80 23.70
N SER A 55 10.55 0.34 23.59
CA SER A 55 10.54 1.18 22.40
C SER A 55 11.16 0.45 21.19
N LEU A 56 12.32 -0.19 21.37
CA LEU A 56 12.95 -1.01 20.34
C LEU A 56 12.05 -2.19 19.93
N GLN A 57 11.40 -2.84 20.89
CA GLN A 57 10.48 -3.93 20.60
C GLN A 57 9.29 -3.47 19.76
N PHE A 58 8.64 -2.36 20.14
CA PHE A 58 7.55 -1.79 19.35
C PHE A 58 7.98 -1.42 17.93
N GLN A 59 9.17 -0.81 17.77
CA GLN A 59 9.70 -0.48 16.44
C GLN A 59 9.98 -1.73 15.61
N ALA A 60 10.58 -2.76 16.20
CA ALA A 60 10.86 -4.01 15.49
C ALA A 60 9.57 -4.76 15.10
N GLU A 61 8.59 -4.84 16.00
CA GLU A 61 7.28 -5.44 15.72
C GLU A 61 6.59 -4.75 14.55
N ARG A 62 6.58 -3.41 14.54
CA ARG A 62 6.00 -2.62 13.44
C ARG A 62 6.64 -2.94 12.08
N TYR A 63 7.97 -2.99 12.02
CA TYR A 63 8.67 -3.30 10.77
C TYR A 63 8.56 -4.78 10.39
N ALA A 64 8.52 -5.68 11.37
CA ALA A 64 8.30 -7.10 11.12
C ALA A 64 6.95 -7.34 10.45
N VAL A 65 5.88 -6.71 10.95
CA VAL A 65 4.54 -6.76 10.33
C VAL A 65 4.55 -6.17 8.92
N GLN A 66 5.28 -5.07 8.68
CA GLN A 66 5.39 -4.49 7.34
C GLN A 66 6.09 -5.44 6.34
N ILE A 67 7.14 -6.15 6.77
CA ILE A 67 7.84 -7.14 5.94
C ILE A 67 6.95 -8.37 5.71
N GLU A 68 6.24 -8.83 6.74
CA GLU A 68 5.27 -9.91 6.67
C GLU A 68 4.17 -9.60 5.65
N ASP A 69 3.56 -8.41 5.72
CA ASP A 69 2.53 -7.96 4.79
C ASP A 69 3.05 -7.90 3.34
N GLN A 70 4.27 -7.38 3.11
CA GLN A 70 4.86 -7.37 1.77
C GLN A 70 5.06 -8.78 1.20
N LEU A 71 5.57 -9.71 2.00
CA LEU A 71 5.78 -11.10 1.58
C LEU A 71 4.44 -11.81 1.35
N GLN A 72 3.44 -11.54 2.20
CA GLN A 72 2.12 -12.15 2.11
C GLN A 72 1.37 -11.66 0.86
N GLN A 73 1.40 -10.36 0.57
CA GLN A 73 0.82 -9.79 -0.65
C GLN A 73 1.48 -10.38 -1.90
N ALA A 74 2.82 -10.52 -1.90
CA ALA A 74 3.53 -11.16 -3.01
C ALA A 74 3.13 -12.64 -3.16
N TYR A 75 2.95 -13.38 -2.07
CA TYR A 75 2.54 -14.79 -2.08
C TYR A 75 1.12 -15.02 -2.62
N GLN A 76 0.20 -14.05 -2.46
CA GLN A 76 -1.15 -14.19 -2.99
C GLN A 76 -1.17 -14.36 -4.52
N ILE A 77 -0.16 -13.82 -5.22
CA ILE A 77 -0.06 -13.88 -6.68
C ILE A 77 0.13 -15.32 -7.17
N PRO A 78 1.19 -16.06 -6.79
CA PRO A 78 1.35 -17.45 -7.20
C PRO A 78 0.31 -18.37 -6.55
N LEU A 79 -0.24 -18.06 -5.36
CA LEU A 79 -1.34 -18.83 -4.77
C LEU A 79 -2.61 -18.78 -5.63
N GLY A 80 -3.02 -17.58 -6.02
CA GLY A 80 -4.18 -17.38 -6.91
C GLY A 80 -3.94 -17.96 -8.30
N MET A 81 -2.72 -17.82 -8.83
CA MET A 81 -2.33 -18.39 -10.12
C MET A 81 -2.37 -19.93 -10.08
N ALA A 82 -1.84 -20.56 -9.04
CA ALA A 82 -1.90 -22.01 -8.88
C ALA A 82 -3.35 -22.48 -8.83
N ALA A 83 -4.20 -21.86 -7.99
CA ALA A 83 -5.62 -22.21 -7.89
C ALA A 83 -6.35 -22.08 -9.24
N GLN A 84 -6.07 -21.03 -10.01
CA GLN A 84 -6.66 -20.84 -11.34
C GLN A 84 -6.20 -21.90 -12.34
N LEU A 85 -4.90 -22.23 -12.35
CA LEU A 85 -4.34 -23.27 -13.22
C LEU A 85 -4.89 -24.65 -12.84
N GLU A 86 -4.92 -25.00 -11.57
CA GLU A 86 -5.49 -26.26 -11.05
C GLU A 86 -6.97 -26.40 -11.42
N GLY A 87 -7.77 -25.35 -11.19
CA GLY A 87 -9.19 -25.32 -11.55
C GLY A 87 -9.39 -25.51 -13.06
N SER A 88 -8.56 -24.88 -13.89
CA SER A 88 -8.63 -25.04 -15.34
C SER A 88 -8.23 -26.46 -15.81
N MET A 89 -7.24 -27.08 -15.15
CA MET A 89 -6.81 -28.44 -15.50
C MET A 89 -7.86 -29.50 -15.14
N ALA A 90 -8.65 -29.27 -14.09
CA ALA A 90 -9.72 -30.15 -13.63
C ALA A 90 -10.92 -30.20 -14.59
N GLN A 91 -11.06 -29.22 -15.49
CA GLN A 91 -12.15 -29.15 -16.48
C GLN A 91 -11.58 -29.17 -17.90
N PRO A 92 -11.40 -30.35 -18.52
CA PRO A 92 -10.77 -30.47 -19.84
C PRO A 92 -11.38 -29.59 -20.93
N ASP A 93 -12.71 -29.41 -20.92
CA ASP A 93 -13.45 -28.62 -21.92
C ASP A 93 -13.36 -27.10 -21.70
N GLN A 94 -12.92 -26.65 -20.52
CA GLN A 94 -12.78 -25.23 -20.14
C GLN A 94 -11.34 -24.87 -19.75
N ARG A 95 -10.38 -25.74 -20.04
CA ARG A 95 -8.98 -25.53 -19.70
C ARG A 95 -8.45 -24.30 -20.44
N LEU A 96 -7.68 -23.46 -19.76
CA LEU A 96 -7.02 -22.32 -20.40
C LEU A 96 -6.01 -22.84 -21.43
N SER A 97 -6.03 -22.26 -22.62
CA SER A 97 -5.02 -22.53 -23.64
C SER A 97 -3.65 -22.01 -23.18
N ARG A 98 -2.56 -22.55 -23.72
CA ARG A 98 -1.20 -22.09 -23.36
C ARG A 98 -1.00 -20.58 -23.63
N PRO A 99 -1.48 -20.00 -24.75
CA PRO A 99 -1.48 -18.55 -24.93
C PRO A 99 -2.30 -17.78 -23.89
N GLN A 100 -3.40 -18.34 -23.39
CA GLN A 100 -4.17 -17.71 -22.30
C GLN A 100 -3.41 -17.74 -20.97
N VAL A 101 -2.67 -18.82 -20.68
CA VAL A 101 -1.79 -18.89 -19.49
C VAL A 101 -0.67 -17.86 -19.59
N GLU A 102 -0.04 -17.75 -20.76
CA GLU A 102 0.98 -16.74 -21.05
C GLU A 102 0.45 -15.31 -20.86
N LEU A 103 -0.69 -14.99 -21.46
CA LEU A 103 -1.35 -13.68 -21.32
C LEU A 103 -1.71 -13.38 -19.87
N LEU A 104 -2.22 -14.37 -19.14
CA LEU A 104 -2.59 -14.26 -17.73
C LEU A 104 -1.38 -13.92 -16.85
N LEU A 105 -0.27 -14.66 -17.01
CA LEU A 105 0.97 -14.40 -16.27
C LEU A 105 1.51 -12.99 -16.57
N GLY A 106 1.64 -12.63 -17.85
CA GLY A 106 2.12 -11.31 -18.26
C GLY A 106 1.24 -10.18 -17.71
N SER A 107 -0.09 -10.31 -17.81
CA SER A 107 -1.04 -9.32 -17.29
C SER A 107 -0.96 -9.17 -15.77
N ARG A 108 -0.77 -10.28 -15.04
CA ARG A 108 -0.58 -10.24 -13.59
C ARG A 108 0.70 -9.52 -13.21
N LEU A 109 1.82 -9.76 -13.89
CA LEU A 109 3.05 -9.01 -13.64
C LEU A 109 2.85 -7.52 -13.96
N HIS A 110 2.15 -7.16 -15.04
CA HIS A 110 1.85 -5.75 -15.34
C HIS A 110 1.11 -5.03 -14.22
N GLN A 111 0.17 -5.69 -13.54
CA GLN A 111 -0.62 -5.11 -12.45
C GLN A 111 0.09 -5.17 -11.09
N ALA A 112 0.95 -6.17 -10.87
CA ALA A 112 1.59 -6.41 -9.59
C ALA A 112 2.82 -5.49 -9.38
N ASN A 113 2.76 -4.73 -8.29
CA ASN A 113 3.89 -3.97 -7.77
C ASN A 113 4.65 -4.81 -6.72
N GLY A 114 5.97 -4.62 -6.61
CA GLY A 114 6.78 -5.28 -5.59
C GLY A 114 7.34 -6.66 -5.96
N ILE A 115 6.96 -7.22 -7.10
CA ILE A 115 7.59 -8.43 -7.70
C ILE A 115 8.37 -8.07 -8.96
N SER A 116 9.44 -8.81 -9.22
CA SER A 116 10.33 -8.62 -10.38
C SER A 116 10.13 -9.66 -11.46
N SER A 117 9.43 -10.76 -11.18
CA SER A 117 9.15 -11.77 -12.18
C SER A 117 7.87 -12.54 -11.83
N ILE A 118 7.35 -13.25 -12.82
CA ILE A 118 6.34 -14.30 -12.62
C ILE A 118 6.61 -15.43 -13.62
N TYR A 119 6.41 -16.66 -13.18
CA TYR A 119 6.57 -17.85 -14.02
C TYR A 119 5.56 -18.93 -13.72
N ALA A 120 5.36 -19.80 -14.72
CA ALA A 120 4.78 -21.11 -14.56
C ALA A 120 5.61 -22.12 -15.34
N GLN A 121 6.01 -23.22 -14.70
CA GLN A 121 6.80 -24.28 -15.33
C GLN A 121 6.24 -25.65 -14.98
N PHE A 122 5.90 -26.43 -16.02
CA PHE A 122 5.27 -27.72 -15.86
C PHE A 122 6.23 -28.88 -16.11
N GLU A 123 5.92 -30.02 -15.49
CA GLU A 123 6.50 -31.31 -15.85
C GLU A 123 6.14 -31.66 -17.30
N PRO A 124 6.89 -32.56 -17.97
CA PRO A 124 6.51 -33.05 -19.29
C PRO A 124 5.08 -33.60 -19.28
N ASN A 125 4.23 -33.10 -20.17
CA ASN A 125 2.80 -33.37 -20.26
C ASN A 125 2.01 -33.03 -18.97
N GLY A 126 2.56 -32.20 -18.09
CA GLY A 126 2.00 -31.88 -16.78
C GLY A 126 0.73 -31.02 -16.85
N TYR A 127 0.63 -30.13 -17.84
CA TYR A 127 -0.50 -29.21 -17.98
C TYR A 127 -1.66 -29.82 -18.77
N ASP A 128 -1.51 -29.92 -20.10
CA ASP A 128 -2.58 -30.33 -21.03
C ASP A 128 -2.36 -31.68 -21.72
N GLY A 129 -1.15 -32.25 -21.62
CA GLY A 129 -0.78 -33.51 -22.29
C GLY A 129 -0.45 -33.37 -23.77
N GLN A 130 -0.21 -32.16 -24.26
CA GLN A 130 -0.02 -31.85 -25.69
C GLN A 130 1.41 -31.38 -26.02
N ASP A 131 2.42 -31.75 -25.23
CA ASP A 131 3.80 -31.28 -25.48
C ASP A 131 4.32 -31.70 -26.87
N ALA A 132 3.83 -32.81 -27.41
CA ALA A 132 4.16 -33.27 -28.77
C ALA A 132 3.72 -32.29 -29.88
N GLU A 133 2.70 -31.46 -29.63
CA GLU A 133 2.17 -30.49 -30.60
C GLU A 133 2.97 -29.19 -30.61
N TRP A 134 3.78 -28.93 -29.57
CA TRP A 134 4.45 -27.64 -29.34
C TRP A 134 5.98 -27.71 -29.45
N GLN A 135 6.49 -28.51 -30.38
CA GLN A 135 7.94 -28.74 -30.53
C GLN A 135 8.72 -27.55 -31.13
N THR A 136 8.06 -26.64 -31.84
CA THR A 136 8.72 -25.52 -32.55
C THR A 136 7.94 -24.22 -32.47
N GLY A 137 8.61 -23.11 -32.12
CA GLY A 137 8.19 -21.75 -32.46
C GLY A 137 7.07 -21.11 -31.63
N ALA A 138 6.72 -21.65 -30.46
CA ALA A 138 5.74 -21.05 -29.54
C ALA A 138 6.44 -20.40 -28.33
N SER A 139 6.06 -19.17 -27.97
CA SER A 139 6.66 -18.40 -26.87
C SER A 139 6.38 -18.99 -25.49
N HIS A 140 5.28 -19.73 -25.34
CA HIS A 140 4.89 -20.40 -24.10
C HIS A 140 5.49 -21.81 -23.92
N SER A 141 6.15 -22.38 -24.93
CA SER A 141 6.63 -23.77 -24.90
C SER A 141 8.12 -23.85 -25.20
N VAL A 142 8.82 -24.77 -24.52
CA VAL A 142 10.24 -24.98 -24.74
C VAL A 142 10.50 -25.67 -26.09
N ALA A 143 11.27 -25.04 -26.98
CA ALA A 143 11.60 -25.62 -28.28
C ALA A 143 12.32 -26.98 -28.13
N GLY A 144 11.86 -27.99 -28.88
CA GLY A 144 12.41 -29.36 -28.85
C GLY A 144 11.94 -30.24 -27.69
N LYS A 145 11.21 -29.68 -26.71
CA LYS A 145 10.56 -30.44 -25.63
C LYS A 145 9.04 -30.32 -25.67
N GLY A 146 8.56 -29.12 -25.96
CA GLY A 146 7.16 -28.76 -25.97
C GLY A 146 6.51 -28.62 -24.60
N SER A 147 7.26 -28.67 -23.49
CA SER A 147 6.72 -28.40 -22.15
C SER A 147 6.27 -26.94 -22.02
N LEU A 148 5.15 -26.72 -21.30
CA LEU A 148 4.65 -25.37 -20.97
C LEU A 148 5.55 -24.75 -19.89
N GLU A 149 6.34 -23.76 -20.29
CA GLU A 149 7.26 -23.04 -19.41
C GLU A 149 7.28 -21.56 -19.83
N VAL A 150 6.73 -20.71 -18.97
CA VAL A 150 6.58 -19.27 -19.20
C VAL A 150 7.32 -18.53 -18.10
N TYR A 151 8.13 -17.54 -18.47
CA TYR A 151 8.83 -16.67 -17.53
C TYR A 151 8.80 -15.23 -18.02
N PHE A 152 8.19 -14.35 -17.23
CA PHE A 152 8.20 -12.90 -17.45
C PHE A 152 9.06 -12.24 -16.38
N THR A 153 9.88 -11.28 -16.80
CA THR A 153 10.72 -10.48 -15.92
C THR A 153 10.44 -9.00 -16.12
N ARG A 154 10.49 -8.23 -15.04
CA ARG A 154 10.50 -6.78 -15.02
C ARG A 154 11.94 -6.29 -14.87
N GLU A 155 12.43 -5.61 -15.89
CA GLU A 155 13.76 -4.99 -15.87
C GLU A 155 13.81 -3.74 -14.97
N GLN A 156 15.01 -3.24 -14.67
CA GLN A 156 15.20 -2.04 -13.82
C GLN A 156 14.56 -0.78 -14.39
N ASN A 157 14.38 -0.70 -15.71
CA ASN A 157 13.67 0.39 -16.40
C ASN A 157 12.13 0.29 -16.28
N GLY A 158 11.61 -0.77 -15.65
CA GLY A 158 10.19 -1.05 -15.48
C GLY A 158 9.56 -1.86 -16.62
N ASN A 159 10.27 -2.09 -17.72
CA ASN A 159 9.79 -2.86 -18.86
C ASN A 159 9.60 -4.33 -18.48
N ILE A 160 8.48 -4.89 -18.92
CA ILE A 160 8.20 -6.31 -18.77
C ILE A 160 8.50 -7.00 -20.10
N ALA A 161 9.29 -8.07 -20.04
CA ALA A 161 9.63 -8.90 -21.17
C ALA A 161 9.50 -10.38 -20.80
N GLN A 162 9.10 -11.19 -21.78
CA GLN A 162 9.11 -12.63 -21.67
C GLN A 162 10.49 -13.17 -22.03
N GLN A 163 11.02 -14.04 -21.18
CA GLN A 163 12.28 -14.72 -21.41
C GLN A 163 12.04 -16.02 -22.17
N THR A 164 12.86 -16.28 -23.19
CA THR A 164 12.82 -17.54 -23.92
C THR A 164 13.58 -18.62 -23.14
N ILE A 165 12.90 -19.72 -22.82
CA ILE A 165 13.51 -20.86 -22.12
C ILE A 165 13.94 -21.90 -23.15
N ASP A 166 15.24 -22.16 -23.24
CA ASP A 166 15.77 -23.23 -24.09
C ASP A 166 15.75 -24.60 -23.39
N ALA A 167 16.04 -25.66 -24.14
CA ALA A 167 15.99 -27.02 -23.61
C ALA A 167 16.95 -27.25 -22.43
N ALA A 168 18.14 -26.63 -22.44
CA ALA A 168 19.13 -26.75 -21.38
C ALA A 168 18.68 -26.04 -20.09
N THR A 169 18.09 -24.86 -20.22
CA THR A 169 17.51 -24.09 -19.11
C THR A 169 16.30 -24.81 -18.51
N SER A 170 15.45 -25.41 -19.35
CA SER A 170 14.35 -26.28 -18.91
C SER A 170 14.86 -27.51 -18.13
N ASP A 171 15.99 -28.11 -18.51
CA ASP A 171 16.59 -29.22 -17.73
C ASP A 171 17.19 -28.74 -16.40
N ALA A 172 17.65 -27.49 -16.35
CA ALA A 172 18.26 -26.93 -15.15
C ALA A 172 17.30 -26.91 -13.96
N LYS A 173 15.97 -26.86 -14.15
CA LYS A 173 14.99 -26.94 -13.05
C LYS A 173 15.06 -28.25 -12.24
N PHE A 174 15.73 -29.27 -12.78
CA PHE A 174 15.98 -30.55 -12.11
C PHE A 174 17.39 -30.66 -11.49
N ASP A 175 18.20 -29.60 -11.54
CA ASP A 175 19.56 -29.59 -10.98
C ASP A 175 19.54 -29.74 -9.46
N THR A 176 20.08 -30.87 -8.99
CA THR A 176 20.21 -31.20 -7.56
C THR A 176 21.60 -30.88 -7.00
N SER A 177 22.51 -30.36 -7.82
CA SER A 177 23.82 -29.90 -7.36
C SER A 177 23.65 -28.72 -6.41
N ARG A 178 24.60 -28.59 -5.47
CA ARG A 178 24.54 -27.60 -4.38
C ARG A 178 25.55 -26.50 -4.62
N ASN A 179 25.16 -25.27 -4.29
CA ASN A 179 26.04 -24.12 -4.27
C ASN A 179 27.02 -24.16 -3.08
N GLU A 180 27.86 -23.13 -2.97
CA GLU A 180 28.88 -22.99 -1.90
C GLU A 180 28.30 -23.00 -0.48
N PHE A 181 26.99 -22.77 -0.32
CA PHE A 181 26.30 -22.76 0.96
C PHE A 181 25.46 -24.02 1.21
N GLY A 182 25.56 -25.02 0.33
CA GLY A 182 24.84 -26.28 0.47
C GLY A 182 23.36 -26.22 0.05
N ILE A 183 22.90 -25.16 -0.61
CA ILE A 183 21.53 -25.04 -1.15
C ILE A 183 21.52 -25.62 -2.57
N ARG A 184 20.48 -26.38 -2.95
CA ARG A 184 20.37 -26.90 -4.33
C ARG A 184 20.13 -25.75 -5.31
N ASN A 185 20.78 -25.79 -6.47
CA ASN A 185 20.67 -24.71 -7.47
C ASN A 185 19.23 -24.47 -7.94
N SER A 186 18.43 -25.54 -8.04
CA SER A 186 17.04 -25.48 -8.50
C SER A 186 16.03 -25.74 -7.39
N GLU A 187 16.38 -25.37 -6.17
CA GLU A 187 15.50 -25.49 -5.00
C GLU A 187 14.16 -24.74 -5.19
N TRP A 188 14.13 -23.67 -6.02
CA TRP A 188 12.91 -22.94 -6.40
C TRP A 188 11.86 -23.83 -7.08
N TYR A 189 12.31 -24.88 -7.78
CA TYR A 189 11.44 -25.89 -8.40
C TYR A 189 11.32 -27.16 -7.55
N LEU A 190 12.45 -27.67 -7.05
CA LEU A 190 12.52 -28.94 -6.34
C LEU A 190 11.73 -28.94 -5.02
N CYS A 191 11.72 -27.82 -4.29
CA CYS A 191 11.01 -27.74 -3.01
C CYS A 191 9.51 -27.98 -3.18
N GLY A 192 8.85 -27.27 -4.11
CA GLY A 192 7.42 -27.44 -4.39
C GLY A 192 7.11 -28.83 -4.95
N ARG A 193 7.99 -29.37 -5.79
CA ARG A 193 7.88 -30.73 -6.35
C ARG A 193 7.88 -31.83 -5.29
N GLU A 194 8.78 -31.74 -4.32
CA GLU A 194 8.98 -32.77 -3.30
C GLU A 194 7.97 -32.63 -2.15
N THR A 195 7.75 -31.41 -1.68
CA THR A 195 6.90 -31.15 -0.51
C THR A 195 5.43 -31.03 -0.85
N ARG A 196 5.10 -30.66 -2.10
CA ARG A 196 3.74 -30.31 -2.56
C ARG A 196 3.12 -29.22 -1.70
N ARG A 197 3.94 -28.31 -1.18
CA ARG A 197 3.55 -27.11 -0.43
C ARG A 197 4.25 -25.88 -1.00
N PRO A 198 3.73 -24.67 -0.74
CA PRO A 198 4.44 -23.45 -1.10
C PRO A 198 5.82 -23.38 -0.45
N CYS A 199 6.79 -22.81 -1.16
CA CYS A 199 8.18 -22.73 -0.74
C CYS A 199 8.74 -21.32 -0.93
N LEU A 200 9.43 -20.84 0.10
CA LEU A 200 10.16 -19.58 0.05
C LEU A 200 11.65 -19.89 -0.05
N MET A 201 12.26 -19.34 -1.08
CA MET A 201 13.68 -19.50 -1.35
C MET A 201 14.54 -18.68 -0.41
N GLU A 202 15.71 -19.21 -0.08
CA GLU A 202 16.77 -18.42 0.52
C GLU A 202 17.30 -17.42 -0.52
N PRO A 203 17.73 -16.21 -0.12
CA PRO A 203 18.27 -15.23 -1.04
C PRO A 203 19.36 -15.78 -1.96
N TYR A 204 19.22 -15.56 -3.26
CA TYR A 204 20.19 -16.03 -4.24
C TYR A 204 20.37 -15.02 -5.37
N LEU A 205 21.54 -15.08 -6.01
CA LEU A 205 21.88 -14.22 -7.14
C LEU A 205 21.42 -14.90 -8.43
N TYR A 206 20.58 -14.23 -9.20
CA TYR A 206 20.05 -14.75 -10.45
C TYR A 206 20.26 -13.78 -11.61
N GLU A 207 20.49 -14.31 -12.80
CA GLU A 207 20.67 -13.52 -14.02
C GLU A 207 19.32 -13.41 -14.75
N ILE A 208 18.63 -12.27 -14.58
CA ILE A 208 17.30 -12.04 -15.17
C ILE A 208 17.35 -11.80 -16.68
N SER A 209 18.43 -11.15 -17.13
CA SER A 209 18.77 -10.86 -18.52
C SER A 209 20.29 -10.99 -18.68
N PRO A 210 20.80 -11.32 -19.87
CA PRO A 210 22.24 -11.48 -20.09
C PRO A 210 23.06 -10.28 -19.58
N GLY A 211 23.96 -10.54 -18.62
CA GLY A 211 24.80 -9.53 -17.97
C GLY A 211 24.17 -8.77 -16.81
N GLN A 212 22.89 -9.01 -16.47
CA GLN A 212 22.20 -8.38 -15.33
C GLN A 212 21.86 -9.40 -14.25
N LYS A 213 22.72 -9.45 -13.22
CA LYS A 213 22.49 -10.24 -12.02
C LYS A 213 21.77 -9.44 -10.96
N MET A 214 20.75 -10.04 -10.35
CA MET A 214 19.93 -9.44 -9.33
C MET A 214 19.78 -10.40 -8.16
N LEU A 215 19.92 -9.85 -6.96
CA LEU A 215 19.71 -10.61 -5.74
C LEU A 215 18.19 -10.65 -5.45
N MET A 216 17.65 -11.86 -5.35
CA MET A 216 16.22 -12.08 -5.23
C MET A 216 15.89 -13.25 -4.30
N THR A 217 14.60 -13.35 -3.98
CA THR A 217 13.99 -14.51 -3.34
C THR A 217 12.77 -14.91 -4.16
N SER A 218 12.53 -16.21 -4.31
CA SER A 218 11.34 -16.73 -5.00
C SER A 218 10.30 -17.21 -4.00
N LEU A 219 9.05 -16.91 -4.32
CA LEU A 219 7.85 -17.39 -3.62
C LEU A 219 7.15 -18.33 -4.59
N THR A 220 7.26 -19.64 -4.35
CA THR A 220 6.78 -20.66 -5.29
C THR A 220 5.64 -21.47 -4.71
N VAL A 221 4.68 -21.82 -5.57
CA VAL A 221 3.49 -22.59 -5.22
C VAL A 221 3.39 -23.76 -6.20
N PRO A 222 3.29 -25.01 -5.72
CA PRO A 222 3.10 -26.16 -6.59
C PRO A 222 1.71 -26.13 -7.20
N VAL A 223 1.62 -26.52 -8.46
CA VAL A 223 0.37 -26.74 -9.20
C VAL A 223 0.12 -28.25 -9.20
N LEU A 224 -1.04 -28.66 -8.68
CA LEU A 224 -1.41 -30.05 -8.49
C LEU A 224 -2.53 -30.48 -9.44
N LYS A 225 -2.41 -31.67 -10.00
CA LYS A 225 -3.46 -32.36 -10.77
C LYS A 225 -3.80 -33.66 -10.06
N ASP A 226 -5.02 -33.78 -9.55
CA ASP A 226 -5.48 -34.95 -8.77
C ASP A 226 -4.52 -35.29 -7.60
N GLY A 227 -4.00 -34.25 -6.93
CA GLY A 227 -3.04 -34.39 -5.82
C GLY A 227 -1.62 -34.80 -6.22
N LYS A 228 -1.33 -34.92 -7.53
CA LYS A 228 0.02 -35.13 -8.07
C LYS A 228 0.61 -33.80 -8.53
N PHE A 229 1.91 -33.66 -8.34
CA PHE A 229 2.63 -32.49 -8.83
C PHE A 229 2.62 -32.44 -10.36
N ALA A 230 2.12 -31.34 -10.92
CA ALA A 230 2.06 -31.08 -12.36
C ALA A 230 3.07 -30.00 -12.79
N GLY A 231 3.41 -29.08 -11.90
CA GLY A 231 4.33 -27.98 -12.14
C GLY A 231 4.39 -27.03 -10.97
N ILE A 232 4.98 -25.85 -11.18
CA ILE A 232 4.91 -24.73 -10.23
C ILE A 232 4.44 -23.47 -10.93
N THR A 233 3.98 -22.54 -10.12
CA THR A 233 4.01 -21.12 -10.44
C THR A 233 4.74 -20.37 -9.33
N GLY A 234 5.44 -19.31 -9.68
CA GLY A 234 6.21 -18.53 -8.72
C GLY A 234 6.37 -17.09 -9.14
N VAL A 235 6.73 -16.27 -8.17
CA VAL A 235 7.13 -14.87 -8.38
C VAL A 235 8.47 -14.66 -7.70
N ASP A 236 9.28 -13.76 -8.25
CA ASP A 236 10.52 -13.32 -7.60
C ASP A 236 10.33 -11.93 -6.98
N MET A 237 10.94 -11.72 -5.82
CA MET A 237 11.03 -10.43 -5.15
C MET A 237 12.48 -9.97 -5.08
N ASN A 238 12.67 -8.68 -5.37
CA ASN A 238 13.98 -8.05 -5.33
C ASN A 238 14.40 -7.72 -3.90
N LEU A 239 15.55 -8.26 -3.48
CA LEU A 239 16.10 -7.95 -2.16
C LEU A 239 16.38 -6.47 -1.90
N PRO A 240 16.70 -5.61 -2.89
CA PRO A 240 16.81 -4.18 -2.68
C PRO A 240 15.63 -3.53 -1.93
N ILE A 241 14.40 -4.07 -2.06
CA ILE A 241 13.23 -3.58 -1.30
C ILE A 241 13.46 -3.76 0.21
N PHE A 242 13.89 -4.96 0.62
CA PHE A 242 14.18 -5.27 2.02
C PHE A 242 15.45 -4.58 2.55
N GLN A 243 16.44 -4.37 1.67
CA GLN A 243 17.62 -3.57 2.00
C GLN A 243 17.25 -2.13 2.36
N GLN A 244 16.39 -1.50 1.55
CA GLN A 244 15.92 -0.14 1.81
C GLN A 244 15.14 -0.04 3.13
N LEU A 245 14.33 -1.06 3.45
CA LEU A 245 13.63 -1.12 4.74
C LEU A 245 14.61 -1.19 5.92
N ALA A 246 15.64 -2.04 5.83
CA ALA A 246 16.68 -2.16 6.86
C ALA A 246 17.46 -0.84 7.04
N GLU A 247 17.81 -0.17 5.94
CA GLU A 247 18.47 1.14 5.99
C GLU A 247 17.59 2.24 6.57
N HIS A 248 16.30 2.25 6.22
CA HIS A 248 15.35 3.23 6.71
C HIS A 248 15.12 3.08 8.22
N LEU A 249 14.91 1.84 8.69
CA LEU A 249 14.84 1.53 10.12
C LEU A 249 16.13 1.93 10.84
N GLY A 250 17.29 1.57 10.27
CA GLY A 250 18.59 1.98 10.81
C GLY A 250 18.70 3.49 11.00
N LYS A 251 18.37 4.28 9.97
CA LYS A 251 18.38 5.75 10.03
C LYS A 251 17.44 6.31 11.10
N SER A 252 16.27 5.70 11.30
CA SER A 252 15.29 6.13 12.30
C SER A 252 15.74 5.86 13.75
N LEU A 253 16.72 4.98 13.95
CA LEU A 253 17.18 4.55 15.27
C LEU A 253 18.55 5.14 15.59
N TYR A 254 18.56 6.08 16.55
CA TYR A 254 19.77 6.69 17.11
C TYR A 254 20.72 7.26 16.04
N ASP A 255 20.20 8.07 15.12
CA ASP A 255 20.97 8.71 14.04
C ASP A 255 21.81 7.71 13.22
N ASN A 256 21.21 6.57 12.85
CA ASN A 256 21.85 5.51 12.06
C ASN A 256 23.01 4.79 12.77
N GLN A 257 23.06 4.82 14.10
CA GLN A 257 24.06 4.11 14.90
C GLN A 257 23.56 2.74 15.40
N ALA A 258 22.25 2.47 15.33
CA ALA A 258 21.74 1.12 15.52
C ALA A 258 22.12 0.24 14.31
N GLU A 259 22.43 -1.03 14.58
CA GLU A 259 22.64 -2.03 13.55
C GLU A 259 21.37 -2.83 13.35
N VAL A 260 20.87 -2.83 12.12
CA VAL A 260 19.63 -3.49 11.71
C VAL A 260 19.98 -4.51 10.65
N THR A 261 19.60 -5.76 10.87
CA THR A 261 19.87 -6.86 9.95
C THR A 261 18.62 -7.75 9.84
N LEU A 262 18.10 -7.89 8.63
CA LEU A 262 17.06 -8.84 8.27
C LEU A 262 17.73 -10.14 7.81
N VAL A 263 17.33 -11.25 8.42
CA VAL A 263 17.93 -12.56 8.24
C VAL A 263 16.87 -13.58 7.85
N SER A 264 17.18 -14.41 6.87
CA SER A 264 16.30 -15.50 6.45
C SER A 264 16.33 -16.70 7.42
N LYS A 265 15.53 -17.74 7.15
CA LYS A 265 15.46 -18.94 8.02
C LYS A 265 16.79 -19.70 8.07
N ALA A 266 17.48 -19.84 6.94
CA ALA A 266 18.80 -20.48 6.91
C ALA A 266 19.95 -19.56 7.35
N GLY A 267 19.67 -18.32 7.76
CA GLY A 267 20.69 -17.41 8.27
C GLY A 267 21.36 -16.55 7.21
N PHE A 268 20.72 -16.26 6.08
CA PHE A 268 21.26 -15.37 5.06
C PHE A 268 20.85 -13.94 5.30
N ILE A 269 21.75 -12.99 5.03
CA ILE A 269 21.45 -11.57 5.16
C ILE A 269 20.57 -11.15 3.98
N VAL A 270 19.32 -10.78 4.27
CA VAL A 270 18.35 -10.27 3.29
C VAL A 270 18.51 -8.76 3.12
N GLY A 271 18.79 -8.05 4.22
CA GLY A 271 19.00 -6.61 4.24
C GLY A 271 19.76 -6.19 5.50
N SER A 272 20.66 -5.22 5.39
CA SER A 272 21.39 -4.68 6.55
C SER A 272 21.88 -3.25 6.32
N ASN A 273 21.75 -2.39 7.34
CA ASN A 273 22.31 -1.04 7.28
C ASN A 273 23.82 -0.98 7.60
N ARG A 274 24.44 -2.07 8.07
CA ARG A 274 25.88 -2.18 8.38
C ARG A 274 26.62 -3.19 7.50
N HIS A 275 25.91 -4.19 6.97
CA HIS A 275 26.47 -5.30 6.19
C HIS A 275 25.86 -5.40 4.78
N SER A 276 25.62 -4.26 4.13
CA SER A 276 25.05 -4.21 2.78
C SER A 276 25.96 -4.79 1.69
N ASP A 277 27.25 -5.00 1.99
CA ASP A 277 28.20 -5.73 1.13
C ASP A 277 28.07 -7.26 1.24
N LYS A 278 27.28 -7.75 2.21
CA LYS A 278 27.10 -9.18 2.51
C LYS A 278 25.68 -9.70 2.21
N LEU A 279 24.90 -8.98 1.41
CA LEU A 279 23.56 -9.43 1.03
C LEU A 279 23.62 -10.78 0.30
N GLY A 280 22.75 -11.71 0.67
CA GLY A 280 22.73 -13.07 0.15
C GLY A 280 23.89 -13.95 0.62
N ARG A 281 24.65 -13.52 1.64
CA ARG A 281 25.70 -14.33 2.29
C ARG A 281 25.23 -14.78 3.68
N PRO A 282 25.77 -15.88 4.23
CA PRO A 282 25.48 -16.32 5.60
C PRO A 282 25.89 -15.25 6.63
N LEU A 283 25.07 -15.03 7.66
CA LEU A 283 25.31 -14.01 8.68
C LEU A 283 26.61 -14.22 9.48
N THR A 284 27.11 -15.45 9.52
CA THR A 284 28.40 -15.79 10.14
C THR A 284 29.59 -15.12 9.45
N GLU A 285 29.49 -14.83 8.15
CA GLU A 285 30.53 -14.07 7.42
C GLU A 285 30.59 -12.59 7.85
N ALA A 286 29.50 -12.06 8.42
CA ALA A 286 29.45 -10.74 9.02
C ALA A 286 29.84 -10.74 10.52
N GLY A 287 30.20 -11.90 11.07
CA GLY A 287 30.48 -12.04 12.50
C GLY A 287 29.23 -12.04 13.39
N LEU A 288 28.05 -12.24 12.80
CA LEU A 288 26.77 -12.28 13.52
C LEU A 288 26.40 -13.72 13.90
N VAL A 289 25.65 -13.84 15.01
CA VAL A 289 25.19 -15.13 15.54
C VAL A 289 23.74 -15.37 15.11
N ALA A 290 23.45 -16.61 14.71
CA ALA A 290 22.11 -17.02 14.29
C ALA A 290 21.05 -16.70 15.37
N PRO A 291 19.90 -16.12 14.98
CA PRO A 291 18.84 -15.81 15.93
C PRO A 291 18.27 -17.10 16.53
N ASN A 292 18.03 -17.08 17.84
CA ASN A 292 17.46 -18.19 18.60
C ASN A 292 16.08 -17.86 19.18
N GLY A 293 15.55 -16.68 18.86
CA GLY A 293 14.23 -16.21 19.31
C GLY A 293 14.16 -15.72 20.74
N ARG A 294 15.31 -15.57 21.40
CA ARG A 294 15.38 -14.96 22.73
C ARG A 294 16.10 -13.62 22.62
N PRO A 295 15.60 -12.56 23.30
CA PRO A 295 16.37 -11.35 23.49
C PRO A 295 17.72 -11.72 24.10
N ALA A 296 18.81 -11.32 23.45
CA ALA A 296 20.16 -11.64 23.86
C ALA A 296 20.81 -10.35 24.36
N ASP A 297 20.27 -9.80 25.45
CA ASP A 297 20.87 -8.62 26.05
C ASP A 297 22.26 -8.97 26.57
N THR A 298 23.27 -8.23 26.12
CA THR A 298 24.66 -8.42 26.53
C THR A 298 25.07 -7.31 27.50
N ASP A 299 26.24 -7.43 28.12
CA ASP A 299 26.75 -6.36 28.98
C ASP A 299 26.99 -5.05 28.20
N SER A 300 27.24 -5.12 26.89
CA SER A 300 27.55 -3.98 26.02
C SER A 300 26.39 -3.50 25.15
N ASP A 301 25.54 -4.41 24.69
CA ASP A 301 24.58 -4.14 23.61
C ASP A 301 23.19 -4.71 23.92
N PHE A 302 22.17 -3.92 23.61
CA PHE A 302 20.80 -4.41 23.47
C PHE A 302 20.67 -5.14 22.15
N ILE A 303 20.33 -6.44 22.19
CA ILE A 303 20.06 -7.24 20.99
C ILE A 303 18.62 -7.73 21.03
N LEU A 304 17.83 -7.21 20.10
CA LEU A 304 16.46 -7.60 19.89
C LEU A 304 16.37 -8.50 18.65
N GLN A 305 15.59 -9.58 18.77
CA GLN A 305 15.32 -10.53 17.69
C GLN A 305 13.81 -10.67 17.53
N GLN A 306 13.26 -10.06 16.49
CA GLN A 306 11.84 -10.12 16.18
C GLN A 306 11.58 -11.14 15.07
N PRO A 307 10.81 -12.21 15.32
CA PRO A 307 10.44 -13.16 14.27
C PRO A 307 9.45 -12.52 13.28
N ILE A 308 9.59 -12.88 12.02
CA ILE A 308 8.69 -12.54 10.91
C ILE A 308 8.17 -13.86 10.36
N ARG A 309 6.88 -14.15 10.55
CA ARG A 309 6.27 -15.40 10.10
C ARG A 309 5.79 -15.27 8.66
N ILE A 310 5.96 -16.33 7.89
CA ILE A 310 5.55 -16.39 6.49
C ILE A 310 4.70 -17.64 6.35
N GLU A 311 3.42 -17.49 6.70
CA GLU A 311 2.50 -18.61 6.91
C GLU A 311 2.36 -19.50 5.67
N ALA A 312 2.31 -18.90 4.47
CA ALA A 312 2.14 -19.63 3.21
C ALA A 312 3.16 -20.76 3.02
N ALA A 313 4.39 -20.57 3.49
CA ALA A 313 5.51 -21.50 3.28
C ALA A 313 6.03 -22.16 4.58
N ASP A 314 5.33 -22.01 5.71
CA ASP A 314 5.80 -22.45 7.04
C ASP A 314 7.28 -22.04 7.30
N ASN A 315 7.55 -20.77 6.98
CA ASN A 315 8.88 -20.18 7.00
C ASN A 315 8.93 -19.01 8.00
N GLN A 316 10.13 -18.71 8.51
CA GLN A 316 10.33 -17.66 9.51
C GLN A 316 11.65 -16.94 9.26
N TRP A 317 11.54 -15.63 9.04
CA TRP A 317 12.67 -14.71 8.99
C TRP A 317 12.82 -13.98 10.32
N TRP A 318 13.90 -13.23 10.46
CA TRP A 318 14.25 -12.53 11.70
C TRP A 318 14.72 -11.12 11.42
N LEU A 319 14.11 -10.15 12.09
CA LEU A 319 14.63 -8.80 12.17
C LEU A 319 15.48 -8.68 13.45
N MET A 320 16.77 -8.42 13.27
CA MET A 320 17.72 -8.23 14.35
C MET A 320 18.06 -6.74 14.47
N ILE A 321 17.94 -6.21 15.68
CA ILE A 321 18.35 -4.84 16.02
C ILE A 321 19.37 -4.91 17.15
N LYS A 322 20.56 -4.36 16.91
CA LYS A 322 21.63 -4.23 17.90
C LYS A 322 21.90 -2.75 18.17
N VAL A 323 21.76 -2.35 19.44
CA VAL A 323 22.04 -0.97 19.88
C VAL A 323 23.02 -0.99 21.05
N PRO A 324 24.15 -0.26 20.96
CA PRO A 324 25.07 -0.13 22.09
C PRO A 324 24.39 0.50 23.31
N LYS A 325 24.50 -0.12 24.48
CA LYS A 325 23.91 0.39 25.73
C LYS A 325 24.44 1.78 26.08
N ALA A 326 25.72 2.05 25.82
CA ALA A 326 26.33 3.35 26.03
C ALA A 326 25.64 4.47 25.23
N LEU A 327 25.14 4.15 24.04
CA LEU A 327 24.40 5.07 23.18
C LEU A 327 22.95 5.23 23.66
N ALA A 328 22.26 4.12 23.89
CA ALA A 328 20.87 4.11 24.33
C ALA A 328 20.66 4.78 25.70
N LEU A 329 21.64 4.65 26.60
CA LEU A 329 21.63 5.23 27.95
C LEU A 329 22.47 6.51 28.06
N SER A 330 22.83 7.13 26.92
CA SER A 330 23.64 8.36 26.90
C SER A 330 23.04 9.48 27.76
N GLN A 331 21.71 9.63 27.76
CA GLN A 331 21.00 10.59 28.62
C GLN A 331 21.13 10.28 30.12
N ALA A 332 21.13 8.99 30.50
CA ALA A 332 21.36 8.59 31.89
C ALA A 332 22.77 8.96 32.35
N ASN A 333 23.75 8.80 31.46
CA ASN A 333 25.15 9.13 31.73
C ASN A 333 25.35 10.65 31.90
N THR A 334 24.69 11.49 31.11
CA THR A 334 24.71 12.96 31.30
C THR A 334 24.06 13.37 32.61
N ILE A 335 22.92 12.77 32.97
CA ILE A 335 22.26 13.00 34.27
C ILE A 335 23.19 12.58 35.42
N SER A 336 23.90 11.46 35.28
CA SER A 336 24.90 10.98 36.26
C SER A 336 26.05 11.97 36.45
N GLN A 337 26.59 12.51 35.36
CA GLN A 337 27.65 13.51 35.41
C GLN A 337 27.18 14.83 36.04
N GLN A 338 25.97 15.28 35.73
CA GLN A 338 25.38 16.49 36.32
C GLN A 338 25.09 16.32 37.81
N LEU A 339 24.54 15.17 38.23
CA LEU A 339 24.30 14.89 39.64
C LEU A 339 25.61 14.81 40.44
N GLY A 340 26.65 14.21 39.85
CA GLY A 340 27.98 14.13 40.46
C GLY A 340 28.62 15.50 40.72
N SER A 341 28.53 16.44 39.76
CA SER A 341 29.10 17.78 39.91
C SER A 341 28.33 18.64 40.93
N LEU A 342 27.00 18.50 40.99
CA LEU A 342 26.16 19.16 42.00
C LEU A 342 26.46 18.65 43.42
N LEU A 343 26.65 17.33 43.60
CA LEU A 343 27.00 16.73 44.88
C LEU A 343 28.41 17.13 45.35
N GLN A 344 29.38 17.22 44.44
CA GLN A 344 30.74 17.70 44.75
C GLN A 344 30.77 19.18 45.16
N ALA A 345 30.02 20.03 44.44
CA ALA A 345 29.88 21.44 44.81
C ALA A 345 29.24 21.59 46.20
N THR A 346 28.23 20.77 46.51
CA THR A 346 27.57 20.74 47.83
C THR A 346 28.53 20.28 48.94
N GLN A 347 29.35 19.25 48.70
CA GLN A 347 30.37 18.81 49.66
C GLN A 347 31.43 19.89 49.93
N GLN A 348 31.89 20.60 48.89
CA GLN A 348 32.90 21.65 49.05
C GLN A 348 32.35 22.85 49.84
N GLN A 349 31.10 23.25 49.58
CA GLN A 349 30.42 24.31 50.34
C GLN A 349 30.22 23.92 51.82
N GLN A 350 29.92 22.65 52.11
CA GLN A 350 29.75 22.16 53.48
C GLN A 350 31.07 22.10 54.26
N LEU A 351 32.17 21.68 53.64
CA LEU A 351 33.50 21.70 54.28
C LEU A 351 33.91 23.12 54.65
N VAL A 352 33.66 24.09 53.75
CA VAL A 352 33.90 25.51 54.03
C VAL A 352 32.99 25.99 55.16
N ALA A 353 31.70 25.65 55.15
CA ALA A 353 30.76 26.02 56.20
C ALA A 353 31.16 25.47 57.58
N ILE A 354 31.64 24.21 57.67
CA ILE A 354 32.09 23.60 58.92
C ILE A 354 33.36 24.28 59.44
N VAL A 355 34.33 24.59 58.56
CA VAL A 355 35.53 25.34 58.92
C VAL A 355 35.15 26.72 59.45
N VAL A 356 34.24 27.42 58.77
CA VAL A 356 33.74 28.74 59.19
C VAL A 356 32.99 28.66 60.52
N ILE A 357 32.08 27.70 60.71
CA ILE A 357 31.32 27.52 61.96
C ILE A 357 32.25 27.14 63.12
N THR A 358 33.28 26.33 62.89
CA THR A 358 34.27 25.95 63.91
C THR A 358 35.15 27.15 64.30
N LEU A 359 35.56 27.96 63.33
CA LEU A 359 36.31 29.21 63.57
C LEU A 359 35.45 30.25 64.30
N VAL A 360 34.17 30.37 63.94
CA VAL A 360 33.19 31.24 64.61
C VAL A 360 32.91 30.75 66.03
N ALA A 361 32.75 29.45 66.27
CA ALA A 361 32.58 28.89 67.60
C ALA A 361 33.83 29.08 68.49
N LEU A 362 35.04 28.96 67.93
CA LEU A 362 36.29 29.28 68.61
C LEU A 362 36.39 30.76 68.96
N GLY A 363 35.98 31.63 68.02
CA GLY A 363 35.92 33.08 68.19
C GLY A 363 34.90 33.51 69.24
N LEU A 364 33.70 32.92 69.23
CA LEU A 364 32.65 33.17 70.22
C LEU A 364 33.05 32.71 71.63
N LEU A 365 33.83 31.64 71.77
CA LEU A 365 34.33 31.13 73.07
C LEU A 365 35.44 32.01 73.65
N VAL A 366 36.25 32.66 72.80
CA VAL A 366 37.23 33.71 73.21
C VAL A 366 36.50 35.02 73.53
N TRP A 367 35.51 35.38 72.72
CA TRP A 367 34.69 36.60 72.87
C TRP A 367 33.84 36.56 74.15
N PHE A 368 33.24 35.41 74.50
CA PHE A 368 32.41 35.20 75.69
C PHE A 368 33.16 35.41 77.03
N ILE A 369 34.49 35.27 77.03
CA ILE A 369 35.35 35.54 78.21
C ILE A 369 35.68 37.04 78.35
N GLN A 370 35.52 37.84 77.28
CA GLN A 370 35.89 39.26 77.25
C GLN A 370 34.72 40.24 77.37
N THR A 371 33.46 39.79 77.28
CA THR A 371 32.31 40.70 77.08
C THR A 371 31.33 40.88 78.25
N ILE A 372 31.52 40.27 79.42
CA ILE A 372 30.49 40.32 80.49
C ILE A 372 30.55 41.55 81.41
N THR A 373 31.58 42.38 81.39
CA THR A 373 31.61 43.59 82.25
C THR A 373 31.65 44.88 81.42
N ALA A 374 30.46 45.39 81.09
CA ALA A 374 30.01 46.73 81.47
C ALA A 374 29.46 47.74 80.42
N PRO A 375 29.45 47.56 79.07
CA PRO A 375 28.84 48.58 78.20
C PRO A 375 27.61 48.12 77.38
N LEU A 376 26.85 47.12 77.85
CA LEU A 376 25.65 46.60 77.16
C LEU A 376 24.39 47.48 77.24
N SER A 377 24.43 48.65 77.88
CA SER A 377 23.23 49.50 78.04
C SER A 377 23.10 50.64 77.01
N LEU A 378 24.11 50.86 76.14
CA LEU A 378 24.09 51.98 75.19
C LEU A 378 23.60 51.62 73.78
N ILE A 379 23.64 50.34 73.37
CA ILE A 379 23.24 49.89 72.01
C ILE A 379 21.75 49.48 71.94
N SER A 380 21.14 49.08 73.07
CA SER A 380 19.72 48.70 73.14
C SER A 380 18.76 49.84 72.76
N ARG A 381 19.18 51.11 72.87
CA ARG A 381 18.32 52.27 72.55
C ARG A 381 18.30 52.63 71.06
N HIS A 382 19.35 52.36 70.30
CA HIS A 382 19.35 52.65 68.85
C HIS A 382 18.64 51.57 68.02
N VAL A 383 18.67 50.30 68.45
CA VAL A 383 17.90 49.22 67.81
C VAL A 383 16.39 49.36 68.10
N SER A 384 16.03 49.91 69.27
CA SER A 384 14.64 50.25 69.61
C SER A 384 14.02 51.26 68.64
N HIS A 385 14.79 52.24 68.15
CA HIS A 385 14.31 53.24 67.19
C HIS A 385 14.16 52.68 65.76
N LEU A 386 14.94 51.65 65.40
CA LEU A 386 14.78 50.91 64.13
C LEU A 386 13.49 50.07 64.10
N ALA A 387 12.97 49.70 65.28
CA ALA A 387 11.77 48.88 65.44
C ALA A 387 10.48 49.69 65.68
N SER A 388 10.55 51.00 65.99
CA SER A 388 9.40 51.75 66.49
C SER A 388 8.92 52.93 65.63
N ASN A 389 9.53 53.25 64.49
CA ASN A 389 8.91 54.14 63.50
C ASN A 389 9.52 53.96 62.07
N GLU A 390 8.66 53.54 61.13
CA GLU A 390 8.75 53.72 59.67
C GLU A 390 9.91 53.09 58.88
N GLY A 391 10.72 52.18 59.44
CA GLY A 391 11.60 51.31 58.63
C GLY A 391 12.56 52.07 57.70
N ASP A 392 13.04 53.24 58.13
CA ASP A 392 13.92 54.11 57.34
C ASP A 392 15.35 53.54 57.29
N LEU A 393 15.65 52.85 56.20
CA LEU A 393 16.94 52.22 55.94
C LEU A 393 17.98 53.23 55.42
N THR A 394 17.63 54.51 55.28
CA THR A 394 18.56 55.58 54.86
C THR A 394 19.40 56.14 56.00
N GLN A 395 19.07 55.82 57.26
CA GLN A 395 19.79 56.32 58.42
C GLN A 395 21.21 55.75 58.51
N GLN A 396 22.18 56.64 58.78
CA GLN A 396 23.58 56.27 58.98
C GLN A 396 23.95 56.41 60.44
N MET A 397 24.42 55.32 61.05
CA MET A 397 24.91 55.34 62.42
C MET A 397 26.36 55.83 62.43
N ARG A 398 26.59 57.04 62.97
CA ARG A 398 27.93 57.56 63.29
C ARG A 398 28.20 57.42 64.78
N ILE A 399 29.24 56.68 65.14
CA ILE A 399 29.70 56.53 66.51
C ILE A 399 31.17 56.96 66.53
N ASP A 400 31.49 58.04 67.23
CA ASP A 400 32.84 58.65 67.26
C ASP A 400 33.50 58.49 68.64
N THR A 401 33.49 57.27 69.18
CA THR A 401 34.08 56.97 70.50
C THR A 401 35.18 55.91 70.40
N HIS A 402 35.00 54.71 70.95
CA HIS A 402 36.03 53.66 70.96
C HIS A 402 36.13 52.99 69.58
N GLN A 403 37.33 52.54 69.19
CA GLN A 403 37.60 51.94 67.88
C GLN A 403 36.68 50.75 67.56
N GLU A 404 36.30 49.98 68.59
CA GLU A 404 35.42 48.82 68.51
C GLU A 404 33.94 49.21 68.27
N LEU A 405 33.50 50.39 68.73
CA LEU A 405 32.15 50.90 68.49
C LEU A 405 32.04 51.63 67.14
N ILE A 406 33.13 52.26 66.69
CA ILE A 406 33.28 52.75 65.31
C ILE A 406 33.15 51.58 64.32
N GLU A 407 33.75 50.43 64.64
CA GLU A 407 33.67 49.22 63.82
C GLU A 407 32.25 48.60 63.80
N LEU A 408 31.54 48.62 64.93
CA LEU A 408 30.14 48.20 65.00
C LEU A 408 29.20 49.09 64.17
N GLY A 409 29.37 50.41 64.22
CA GLY A 409 28.62 51.35 63.39
C GLY A 409 28.87 51.11 61.89
N ARG A 410 30.11 50.78 61.50
CA ARG A 410 30.47 50.42 60.13
C ARG A 410 29.80 49.12 59.67
N HIS A 411 29.79 48.08 60.51
CA HIS A 411 29.13 46.81 60.19
C HIS A 411 27.61 46.93 60.10
N LEU A 412 26.97 47.74 60.96
CA LEU A 412 25.52 47.97 60.89
C LEU A 412 25.13 48.76 59.63
N ASN A 413 25.92 49.77 59.25
CA ASN A 413 25.71 50.48 57.99
C ASN A 413 25.88 49.57 56.76
N ALA A 414 26.82 48.62 56.79
CA ALA A 414 26.98 47.62 55.73
C ALA A 414 25.80 46.63 55.66
N PHE A 415 25.23 46.25 56.81
CA PHE A 415 24.02 45.43 56.89
C PHE A 415 22.78 46.16 56.35
N LEU A 416 22.58 47.42 56.72
CA LEU A 416 21.52 48.27 56.16
C LEU A 416 21.67 48.45 54.64
N GLY A 417 22.90 48.56 54.14
CA GLY A 417 23.19 48.57 52.70
C GLY A 417 22.76 47.30 51.97
N LYS A 418 22.98 46.12 52.58
CA LYS A 418 22.51 44.83 52.02
C LYS A 418 20.99 44.68 52.06
N LEU A 419 20.34 45.15 53.14
CA LEU A 419 18.88 45.17 53.23
C LEU A 419 18.25 46.10 52.18
N ARG A 420 18.83 47.28 51.95
CA ARG A 420 18.41 48.18 50.87
C ARG A 420 18.51 47.51 49.50
N ALA A 421 19.63 46.86 49.19
CA ALA A 421 19.79 46.12 47.94
C ALA A 421 18.77 44.98 47.79
N MET A 422 18.42 44.28 48.88
CA MET A 422 17.43 43.22 48.89
C MET A 422 16.00 43.73 48.67
N VAL A 423 15.63 44.85 49.31
CA VAL A 423 14.33 45.50 49.11
C VAL A 423 14.22 46.04 47.67
N GLN A 424 15.28 46.67 47.15
CA GLN A 424 15.33 47.11 45.74
C GLN A 424 15.23 45.94 44.76
N GLY A 425 15.94 44.83 45.01
CA GLY A 425 15.81 43.60 44.22
C GLY A 425 14.40 43.01 44.27
N SER A 426 13.73 43.06 45.43
CA SER A 426 12.34 42.59 45.60
C SER A 426 11.34 43.48 44.85
N LYS A 427 11.56 44.80 44.83
CA LYS A 427 10.76 45.74 44.01
C LYS A 427 10.92 45.44 42.51
N GLN A 428 12.14 45.15 42.06
CA GLN A 428 12.42 44.77 40.67
C GLN A 428 11.74 43.45 40.29
N ILE A 429 11.79 42.43 41.17
CA ILE A 429 11.08 41.16 40.97
C ILE A 429 9.56 41.39 40.91
N GLY A 430 9.00 42.21 41.81
CA GLY A 430 7.57 42.55 41.79
C GLY A 430 7.13 43.22 40.48
N GLN A 431 7.95 44.13 39.94
CA GLN A 431 7.72 44.74 38.62
C GLN A 431 7.77 43.72 37.48
N GLN A 432 8.71 42.78 37.52
CA GLN A 432 8.79 41.69 36.54
C GLN A 432 7.57 40.77 36.59
N VAL A 433 7.09 40.41 37.79
CA VAL A 433 5.86 39.60 37.97
C VAL A 433 4.64 40.34 37.42
N HIS A 434 4.51 41.64 37.69
CA HIS A 434 3.44 42.46 37.15
C HIS A 434 3.47 42.53 35.61
N GLN A 435 4.66 42.68 35.02
CA GLN A 435 4.81 42.66 33.56
C GLN A 435 4.48 41.29 32.94
N GLN A 436 4.92 40.20 33.58
CA GLN A 436 4.60 38.83 33.16
C GLN A 436 3.10 38.54 33.26
N ALA A 437 2.43 39.00 34.34
CA ALA A 437 0.98 38.88 34.48
C ALA A 437 0.25 39.58 33.33
N ARG A 438 0.63 40.82 32.98
CA ARG A 438 0.05 41.52 31.81
C ARG A 438 0.28 40.78 30.49
N GLY A 439 1.49 40.25 30.28
CA GLY A 439 1.77 39.42 29.11
C GLY A 439 0.87 38.18 29.05
N MET A 440 0.67 37.50 30.17
CA MET A 440 -0.21 36.34 30.27
C MET A 440 -1.68 36.68 29.97
N LYS A 441 -2.16 37.86 30.41
CA LYS A 441 -3.50 38.36 30.06
C LYS A 441 -3.66 38.57 28.56
N GLN A 442 -2.70 39.25 27.93
CA GLN A 442 -2.71 39.49 26.49
C GLN A 442 -2.70 38.19 25.69
N THR A 443 -1.92 37.20 26.11
CA THR A 443 -1.92 35.86 25.50
C THR A 443 -3.28 35.16 25.67
N ALA A 444 -3.91 35.25 26.84
CA ALA A 444 -5.23 34.67 27.08
C ALA A 444 -6.32 35.33 26.21
N ASP A 445 -6.30 36.66 26.08
CA ASP A 445 -7.22 37.40 25.21
C ASP A 445 -7.03 37.02 23.72
N ALA A 446 -5.77 36.93 23.27
CA ALA A 446 -5.45 36.51 21.90
C ALA A 446 -5.91 35.07 21.63
N MET A 447 -5.68 34.16 22.58
CA MET A 447 -6.15 32.77 22.49
C MET A 447 -7.69 32.72 22.37
N ARG A 448 -8.41 33.54 23.14
CA ARG A 448 -9.88 33.60 23.06
C ARG A 448 -10.38 34.07 21.69
N SER A 449 -9.72 35.08 21.11
CA SER A 449 -10.04 35.54 19.75
C SER A 449 -9.82 34.44 18.71
N SER A 450 -8.67 33.74 18.77
CA SER A 450 -8.37 32.65 17.84
C SER A 450 -9.34 31.47 17.97
N LEU A 451 -9.84 31.19 19.18
CA LEU A 451 -10.85 30.15 19.40
C LEU A 451 -12.22 30.51 18.81
N ASP A 452 -12.58 31.81 18.80
CA ASP A 452 -13.82 32.30 18.18
C ASP A 452 -13.76 32.13 16.65
N ASP A 453 -12.65 32.55 16.04
CA ASP A 453 -12.38 32.34 14.61
C ASP A 453 -12.40 30.85 14.25
N GLN A 454 -11.74 30.01 15.07
CA GLN A 454 -11.72 28.56 14.87
C GLN A 454 -13.12 27.93 14.96
N SER A 455 -13.99 28.45 15.84
CA SER A 455 -15.38 27.95 15.95
C SER A 455 -16.17 28.20 14.66
N LEU A 456 -16.03 29.38 14.06
CA LEU A 456 -16.69 29.72 12.79
C LEU A 456 -16.17 28.87 11.63
N GLU A 457 -14.86 28.61 11.59
CA GLU A 457 -14.26 27.72 10.59
C GLU A 457 -14.79 26.29 10.76
N LEU A 458 -14.89 25.78 11.99
CA LEU A 458 -15.41 24.45 12.27
C LEU A 458 -16.88 24.30 11.81
N GLU A 459 -17.74 25.28 12.08
CA GLU A 459 -19.13 25.26 11.62
C GLU A 459 -19.23 25.16 10.09
N SER A 460 -18.40 25.94 9.38
CA SER A 460 -18.33 25.90 7.91
C SER A 460 -17.91 24.52 7.39
N VAL A 461 -16.87 23.92 7.99
CA VAL A 461 -16.39 22.59 7.59
C VAL A 461 -17.45 21.53 7.91
N VAL A 462 -18.12 21.59 9.06
CA VAL A 462 -19.22 20.65 9.40
C VAL A 462 -20.34 20.72 8.37
N SER A 463 -20.73 21.91 7.93
CA SER A 463 -21.73 22.09 6.87
C SER A 463 -21.27 21.45 5.55
N ALA A 464 -20.02 21.69 5.14
CA ALA A 464 -19.46 21.09 3.93
C ALA A 464 -19.39 19.55 4.01
N MET A 465 -19.08 18.99 5.18
CA MET A 465 -19.06 17.54 5.39
C MET A 465 -20.47 16.94 5.34
N HIS A 466 -21.49 17.65 5.84
CA HIS A 466 -22.87 17.21 5.73
C HIS A 466 -23.36 17.19 4.28
N GLU A 467 -23.02 18.22 3.50
CA GLU A 467 -23.32 18.27 2.06
C GLU A 467 -22.59 17.16 1.29
N MET A 468 -21.32 16.88 1.65
CA MET A 468 -20.53 15.79 1.08
C MET A 468 -21.16 14.41 1.35
N SER A 469 -21.60 14.15 2.60
CA SER A 469 -22.27 12.90 2.96
C SER A 469 -23.59 12.72 2.19
N THR A 470 -24.39 13.79 2.09
CA THR A 470 -25.66 13.78 1.35
C THR A 470 -25.45 13.54 -0.15
N THR A 471 -24.41 14.16 -0.72
CA THR A 471 -24.03 13.97 -2.13
C THR A 471 -23.58 12.54 -2.38
N ALA A 472 -22.76 11.97 -1.48
CA ALA A 472 -22.31 10.59 -1.58
C ALA A 472 -23.49 9.60 -1.59
N VAL A 473 -24.48 9.78 -0.71
CA VAL A 473 -25.72 8.97 -0.72
C VAL A 473 -26.47 9.12 -2.04
N SER A 474 -26.55 10.34 -2.58
CA SER A 474 -27.22 10.58 -3.87
C SER A 474 -26.49 9.90 -5.03
N VAL A 475 -25.15 9.95 -5.05
CA VAL A 475 -24.31 9.28 -6.06
C VAL A 475 -24.47 7.76 -5.99
N ALA A 476 -24.53 7.18 -4.79
CA ALA A 476 -24.81 5.75 -4.62
C ALA A 476 -26.19 5.38 -5.20
N GLY A 477 -27.22 6.20 -4.95
CA GLY A 477 -28.55 6.00 -5.55
C GLY A 477 -28.55 6.11 -7.08
N TYR A 478 -27.81 7.08 -7.65
CA TYR A 478 -27.66 7.18 -9.11
C TYR A 478 -26.91 5.99 -9.71
N ALA A 479 -25.90 5.46 -9.00
CA ALA A 479 -25.20 4.25 -9.41
C ALA A 479 -26.15 3.05 -9.43
N GLU A 480 -26.97 2.87 -8.39
CA GLU A 480 -27.98 1.80 -8.36
C GLU A 480 -28.98 1.90 -9.53
N GLN A 481 -29.47 3.11 -9.82
CA GLN A 481 -30.34 3.32 -10.99
C GLN A 481 -29.63 3.00 -12.31
N ALA A 482 -28.38 3.45 -12.48
CA ALA A 482 -27.60 3.15 -13.69
C ALA A 482 -27.33 1.65 -13.86
N ALA A 483 -27.17 0.90 -12.75
CA ALA A 483 -27.01 -0.55 -12.79
C ALA A 483 -28.29 -1.23 -13.33
N GLN A 484 -29.46 -0.79 -12.87
CA GLN A 484 -30.76 -1.29 -13.36
C GLN A 484 -30.95 -0.96 -14.86
N GLU A 485 -30.58 0.24 -15.30
CA GLU A 485 -30.64 0.64 -16.71
C GLU A 485 -29.68 -0.21 -17.58
N SER A 486 -28.50 -0.55 -17.07
CA SER A 486 -27.53 -1.41 -17.74
C SER A 486 -28.03 -2.86 -17.87
N GLU A 487 -28.70 -3.38 -16.84
CA GLU A 487 -29.35 -4.70 -16.88
C GLU A 487 -30.48 -4.73 -17.92
N ALA A 488 -31.33 -3.68 -17.94
CA ALA A 488 -32.38 -3.55 -18.95
C ALA A 488 -31.80 -3.47 -20.38
N ALA A 489 -30.71 -2.72 -20.58
CA ALA A 489 -30.02 -2.66 -21.86
C ALA A 489 -29.48 -4.03 -22.30
N THR A 490 -28.91 -4.81 -21.38
CA THR A 490 -28.47 -6.19 -21.63
C THR A 490 -29.63 -7.08 -22.10
N HIS A 491 -30.78 -6.97 -21.44
CA HIS A 491 -31.99 -7.70 -21.84
C HIS A 491 -32.49 -7.30 -23.24
N HIS A 492 -32.47 -6.01 -23.57
CA HIS A 492 -32.84 -5.52 -24.90
C HIS A 492 -31.90 -6.04 -25.99
N VAL A 493 -30.59 -6.06 -25.74
CA VAL A 493 -29.61 -6.60 -26.69
C VAL A 493 -29.80 -8.10 -26.88
N SER A 494 -30.05 -8.86 -25.80
CA SER A 494 -30.34 -10.30 -25.88
C SER A 494 -31.59 -10.58 -26.74
N THR A 495 -32.64 -9.77 -26.58
CA THR A 495 -33.86 -9.86 -27.40
C THR A 495 -33.57 -9.56 -28.88
N ALA A 496 -32.73 -8.56 -29.16
CA ALA A 496 -32.30 -8.24 -30.52
C ALA A 496 -31.49 -9.37 -31.17
N GLN A 497 -30.57 -10.00 -30.41
CA GLN A 497 -29.81 -11.17 -30.85
C GLN A 497 -30.71 -12.35 -31.18
N GLN A 498 -31.71 -12.66 -30.35
CA GLN A 498 -32.70 -13.70 -30.65
C GLN A 498 -33.48 -13.39 -31.93
N THR A 499 -33.87 -12.12 -32.13
CA THR A 499 -34.61 -11.69 -33.33
C THR A 499 -33.76 -11.85 -34.59
N LEU A 500 -32.48 -11.46 -34.56
CA LEU A 500 -31.53 -11.64 -35.66
C LEU A 500 -31.28 -13.12 -35.95
N SER A 501 -31.13 -13.96 -34.93
CA SER A 501 -30.99 -15.41 -35.09
C SER A 501 -32.20 -16.03 -35.79
N ARG A 502 -33.42 -15.57 -35.46
CA ARG A 502 -34.65 -16.00 -36.13
C ARG A 502 -34.68 -15.54 -37.58
N ALA A 503 -34.36 -14.27 -37.84
CA ALA A 503 -34.29 -13.71 -39.20
C ALA A 503 -33.30 -14.48 -40.09
N ARG A 504 -32.12 -14.85 -39.56
CA ARG A 504 -31.15 -15.71 -40.23
C ARG A 504 -31.75 -17.07 -40.60
N SER A 505 -32.46 -17.72 -39.68
CA SER A 505 -33.11 -19.01 -39.94
C SER A 505 -34.18 -18.91 -41.03
N GLU A 506 -34.97 -17.82 -41.03
CA GLU A 506 -35.99 -17.55 -42.05
C GLU A 506 -35.34 -17.31 -43.43
N ILE A 507 -34.22 -16.58 -43.49
CA ILE A 507 -33.47 -16.37 -44.75
C ILE A 507 -32.85 -17.68 -45.26
N HIS A 508 -32.34 -18.54 -44.38
CA HIS A 508 -31.83 -19.86 -44.77
C HIS A 508 -32.93 -20.71 -45.43
N THR A 509 -34.13 -20.68 -44.86
CA THR A 509 -35.31 -21.36 -45.42
C THR A 509 -35.66 -20.77 -46.79
N LEU A 510 -35.64 -19.43 -46.93
CA LEU A 510 -35.88 -18.76 -48.21
C LEU A 510 -34.88 -19.17 -49.28
N VAL A 511 -33.59 -19.31 -48.95
CA VAL A 511 -32.56 -19.77 -49.89
C VAL A 511 -32.86 -21.20 -50.38
N GLU A 512 -33.28 -22.10 -49.49
CA GLU A 512 -33.69 -23.46 -49.85
C GLU A 512 -34.90 -23.46 -50.80
N ASP A 513 -35.93 -22.66 -50.49
CA ASP A 513 -37.13 -22.50 -51.33
C ASP A 513 -36.77 -21.95 -52.72
N MET A 514 -35.85 -20.98 -52.79
CA MET A 514 -35.35 -20.46 -54.07
C MET A 514 -34.55 -21.52 -54.85
N HIS A 515 -33.78 -22.36 -54.20
CA HIS A 515 -33.12 -23.48 -54.88
C HIS A 515 -34.13 -24.51 -55.43
N GLN A 516 -35.22 -24.77 -54.71
CA GLN A 516 -36.26 -25.67 -55.20
C GLN A 516 -36.99 -25.09 -56.41
N ALA A 517 -37.36 -23.81 -56.37
CA ALA A 517 -38.01 -23.18 -57.50
C ALA A 517 -37.07 -23.04 -58.72
N ASP A 518 -35.75 -22.84 -58.54
CA ASP A 518 -34.78 -22.83 -59.64
C ASP A 518 -34.71 -24.19 -60.35
N LYS A 519 -34.72 -25.30 -59.57
CA LYS A 519 -34.83 -26.66 -60.12
C LYS A 519 -36.12 -26.87 -60.90
N ALA A 520 -37.26 -26.37 -60.41
CA ALA A 520 -38.54 -26.49 -61.10
C ALA A 520 -38.53 -25.73 -62.44
N VAL A 521 -38.01 -24.50 -62.44
CA VAL A 521 -37.86 -23.68 -63.66
C VAL A 521 -36.91 -24.33 -64.65
N ALA A 522 -35.79 -24.90 -64.19
CA ALA A 522 -34.86 -25.66 -65.04
C ALA A 522 -35.52 -26.88 -65.71
N GLN A 523 -36.43 -27.57 -65.01
CA GLN A 523 -37.21 -28.65 -65.61
C GLN A 523 -38.18 -28.13 -66.69
N VAL A 524 -38.79 -26.97 -66.50
CA VAL A 524 -39.62 -26.32 -67.52
C VAL A 524 -38.77 -25.96 -68.74
N ALA A 525 -37.57 -25.39 -68.54
CA ALA A 525 -36.61 -25.10 -69.61
C ALA A 525 -36.34 -26.34 -70.47
N GLN A 526 -35.99 -27.45 -69.82
CA GLN A 526 -35.69 -28.71 -70.48
C GLN A 526 -36.90 -29.27 -71.26
N ARG A 527 -38.10 -29.20 -70.67
CA ARG A 527 -39.33 -29.64 -71.34
C ARG A 527 -39.65 -28.78 -72.56
N SER A 528 -39.45 -27.46 -72.47
CA SER A 528 -39.64 -26.54 -73.59
C SER A 528 -38.66 -26.82 -74.73
N THR A 529 -37.39 -27.13 -74.44
CA THR A 529 -36.41 -27.58 -75.46
C THR A 529 -36.86 -28.87 -76.13
N ASN A 530 -37.34 -29.86 -75.36
CA ASN A 530 -37.86 -31.11 -75.91
C ASN A 530 -39.08 -30.88 -76.82
N ILE A 531 -40.00 -29.98 -76.44
CA ILE A 531 -41.15 -29.61 -77.27
C ILE A 531 -40.67 -28.95 -78.58
N SER A 532 -39.66 -28.06 -78.51
CA SER A 532 -39.08 -27.44 -79.70
C SER A 532 -38.56 -28.49 -80.70
N HIS A 533 -37.86 -29.52 -80.20
CA HIS A 533 -37.41 -30.64 -81.04
C HIS A 533 -38.57 -31.44 -81.66
N ILE A 534 -39.65 -31.65 -80.91
CA ILE A 534 -40.84 -32.33 -81.44
C ILE A 534 -41.49 -31.50 -82.55
N LEU A 535 -41.57 -30.17 -82.38
CA LEU A 535 -42.13 -29.27 -83.39
C LEU A 535 -41.29 -29.26 -84.66
N ASP A 536 -39.95 -29.30 -84.56
CA ASP A 536 -39.07 -29.42 -85.73
C ASP A 536 -39.35 -30.70 -86.53
N VAL A 537 -39.56 -31.83 -85.83
CA VAL A 537 -39.93 -33.10 -86.47
C VAL A 537 -41.30 -33.01 -87.14
N ILE A 538 -42.31 -32.43 -86.48
CA ILE A 538 -43.65 -32.27 -87.06
C ILE A 538 -43.61 -31.35 -88.28
N ARG A 539 -42.82 -30.26 -88.21
CA ARG A 539 -42.61 -29.34 -89.33
C ARG A 539 -42.00 -30.06 -90.52
N ALA A 540 -40.97 -30.86 -90.30
CA ALA A 540 -40.35 -31.69 -91.34
C ALA A 540 -41.34 -32.71 -91.94
N ILE A 541 -42.18 -33.35 -91.11
CA ILE A 541 -43.24 -34.27 -91.58
C ILE A 541 -44.29 -33.51 -92.41
N ALA A 542 -44.75 -32.35 -91.97
CA ALA A 542 -45.71 -31.52 -92.69
C ALA A 542 -45.15 -31.06 -94.04
N GLU A 543 -43.87 -30.71 -94.10
CA GLU A 543 -43.17 -30.29 -95.32
C GLU A 543 -42.99 -31.46 -96.30
N GLN A 544 -42.61 -32.65 -95.80
CA GLN A 544 -42.61 -33.89 -96.57
C GLN A 544 -44.01 -34.25 -97.09
N THR A 545 -45.05 -34.12 -96.25
CA THR A 545 -46.44 -34.43 -96.61
C THR A 545 -46.94 -33.47 -97.68
N ASN A 546 -46.60 -32.18 -97.59
CA ASN A 546 -46.91 -31.18 -98.61
C ASN A 546 -46.22 -31.49 -99.95
N LEU A 547 -44.96 -31.96 -99.93
CA LEU A 547 -44.23 -32.41 -101.12
C LEU A 547 -44.83 -33.67 -101.74
N LEU A 548 -45.19 -34.66 -100.91
CA LEU A 548 -45.86 -35.89 -101.36
C LEU A 548 -47.23 -35.59 -101.98
N ALA A 549 -48.02 -34.73 -101.34
CA ALA A 549 -49.31 -34.29 -101.83
C ALA A 549 -49.20 -33.50 -103.14
N LEU A 550 -48.17 -32.64 -103.26
CA LEU A 550 -47.88 -31.93 -104.51
C LEU A 550 -47.56 -32.90 -105.66
N ASN A 551 -46.69 -33.89 -105.41
CA ASN A 551 -46.37 -34.91 -106.41
C ASN A 551 -47.61 -35.73 -106.81
N ALA A 552 -48.46 -36.08 -105.85
CA ALA A 552 -49.72 -36.78 -106.11
C ALA A 552 -50.73 -35.91 -106.90
N ALA A 553 -50.83 -34.61 -106.61
CA ALA A 553 -51.68 -33.68 -107.35
C ALA A 553 -51.21 -33.50 -108.79
N ILE A 554 -49.88 -33.42 -109.01
CA ILE A 554 -49.27 -33.37 -110.35
C ILE A 554 -49.62 -34.64 -111.14
N GLU A 555 -49.46 -35.83 -110.55
CA GLU A 555 -49.73 -37.10 -111.25
C GLU A 555 -51.24 -37.34 -111.47
N ALA A 556 -52.10 -36.88 -110.55
CA ALA A 556 -53.55 -36.89 -110.71
C ALA A 556 -54.02 -35.96 -111.85
N ALA A 557 -53.41 -34.78 -111.99
CA ALA A 557 -53.65 -33.88 -113.13
C ALA A 557 -53.19 -34.52 -114.46
N ARG A 558 -52.10 -35.30 -114.42
CA ARG A 558 -51.55 -36.04 -115.57
C ARG A 558 -52.46 -37.16 -116.07
N ALA A 559 -53.25 -37.77 -115.18
CA ALA A 559 -54.22 -38.83 -115.48
C ALA A 559 -55.56 -38.33 -116.06
N GLY A 560 -55.75 -37.01 -116.21
CA GLY A 560 -56.95 -36.41 -116.81
C GLY A 560 -58.24 -36.71 -116.04
N ASP A 561 -59.33 -37.03 -116.74
CA ASP A 561 -60.66 -37.24 -116.13
C ASP A 561 -60.70 -38.42 -115.13
N MET A 562 -59.84 -39.43 -115.29
CA MET A 562 -59.74 -40.56 -114.36
C MET A 562 -59.08 -40.18 -113.01
N GLY A 563 -58.30 -39.10 -112.97
CA GLY A 563 -57.54 -38.64 -111.79
C GLY A 563 -58.26 -37.60 -110.93
N ARG A 564 -59.44 -37.10 -111.36
CA ARG A 564 -60.13 -35.97 -110.72
C ARG A 564 -60.43 -36.17 -109.23
N GLY A 565 -60.85 -37.36 -108.83
CA GLY A 565 -61.12 -37.68 -107.42
C GLY A 565 -59.84 -37.69 -106.57
N PHE A 566 -58.73 -38.18 -107.13
CA PHE A 566 -57.42 -38.17 -106.46
C PHE A 566 -56.82 -36.76 -106.36
N ALA A 567 -57.03 -35.91 -107.37
CA ALA A 567 -56.55 -34.52 -107.34
C ALA A 567 -57.17 -33.72 -106.19
N VAL A 568 -58.48 -33.88 -105.96
CA VAL A 568 -59.18 -33.20 -104.84
C VAL A 568 -58.64 -33.67 -103.48
N VAL A 569 -58.40 -34.98 -103.31
CA VAL A 569 -57.82 -35.51 -102.07
C VAL A 569 -56.38 -35.01 -101.89
N ALA A 570 -55.57 -34.97 -102.96
CA ALA A 570 -54.21 -34.47 -102.90
C ALA A 570 -54.14 -32.98 -102.53
N ASP A 571 -55.02 -32.14 -103.09
CA ASP A 571 -55.11 -30.72 -102.72
C ASP A 571 -55.59 -30.53 -101.26
N GLU A 572 -56.52 -31.35 -100.77
CA GLU A 572 -56.97 -31.32 -99.37
C GLU A 572 -55.85 -31.73 -98.40
N VAL A 573 -55.08 -32.78 -98.73
CA VAL A 573 -53.89 -33.19 -97.96
C VAL A 573 -52.83 -32.09 -97.98
N ARG A 574 -52.65 -31.41 -99.12
CA ARG A 574 -51.71 -30.28 -99.24
C ARG A 574 -52.14 -29.09 -98.39
N ALA A 575 -53.44 -28.77 -98.36
CA ALA A 575 -54.00 -27.73 -97.51
C ALA A 575 -53.82 -28.08 -96.02
N LEU A 576 -54.06 -29.33 -95.63
CA LEU A 576 -53.88 -29.82 -94.27
C LEU A 576 -52.40 -29.78 -93.84
N ALA A 577 -51.48 -30.16 -94.72
CA ALA A 577 -50.04 -30.10 -94.48
C ALA A 577 -49.56 -28.65 -94.28
N ASN A 578 -50.06 -27.70 -95.10
CA ASN A 578 -49.78 -26.28 -94.94
C ASN A 578 -50.35 -25.71 -93.63
N LYS A 579 -51.57 -26.10 -93.26
CA LYS A 579 -52.19 -25.73 -91.98
C LYS A 579 -51.39 -26.28 -90.79
N THR A 580 -50.94 -27.53 -90.87
CA THR A 580 -50.09 -28.18 -89.86
C THR A 580 -48.79 -27.41 -89.67
N ARG A 581 -48.11 -27.07 -90.79
CA ARG A 581 -46.88 -26.26 -90.77
C ARG A 581 -47.10 -24.89 -90.12
N SER A 582 -48.16 -24.18 -90.52
CA SER A 582 -48.50 -22.88 -89.93
C SER A 582 -48.74 -22.97 -88.42
N SER A 583 -49.44 -24.02 -87.96
CA SER A 583 -49.67 -24.23 -86.53
C SER A 583 -48.39 -24.61 -85.79
N THR A 584 -47.49 -25.42 -86.37
CA THR A 584 -46.18 -25.67 -85.75
C THR A 584 -45.32 -24.41 -85.64
N ASP A 585 -45.44 -23.47 -86.58
CA ASP A 585 -44.71 -22.20 -86.55
C ASP A 585 -45.22 -21.30 -85.42
N GLU A 586 -46.55 -21.18 -85.27
CA GLU A 586 -47.17 -20.46 -84.15
C GLU A 586 -46.80 -21.07 -82.80
N ILE A 587 -46.87 -22.40 -82.65
CA ILE A 587 -46.46 -23.07 -81.41
C ILE A 587 -44.96 -22.88 -81.17
N GLY A 588 -44.14 -22.91 -82.23
CA GLY A 588 -42.69 -22.66 -82.14
C GLY A 588 -42.38 -21.27 -81.60
N GLN A 589 -43.12 -20.23 -82.04
CA GLN A 589 -42.99 -18.88 -81.49
C GLN A 589 -43.38 -18.84 -80.00
N LEU A 590 -44.49 -19.47 -79.61
CA LEU A 590 -44.92 -19.55 -78.21
C LEU A 590 -43.88 -20.25 -77.32
N ILE A 591 -43.27 -21.33 -77.81
CA ILE A 591 -42.20 -22.04 -77.08
C ILE A 591 -40.92 -21.19 -76.99
N GLY A 592 -40.58 -20.43 -78.03
CA GLY A 592 -39.45 -19.49 -78.00
C GLY A 592 -39.66 -18.36 -76.97
N SER A 593 -40.87 -17.79 -76.90
CA SER A 593 -41.24 -16.83 -75.85
C SER A 593 -41.14 -17.47 -74.46
N LEU A 594 -41.68 -18.68 -74.28
CA LEU A 594 -41.62 -19.42 -73.02
C LEU A 594 -40.16 -19.67 -72.56
N GLN A 595 -39.26 -20.07 -73.47
CA GLN A 595 -37.83 -20.24 -73.15
C GLN A 595 -37.17 -18.93 -72.70
N THR A 596 -37.55 -17.81 -73.30
CA THR A 596 -37.04 -16.48 -72.92
C THR A 596 -37.51 -16.09 -71.52
N GLU A 597 -38.79 -16.29 -71.20
CA GLU A 597 -39.36 -16.04 -69.87
C GLU A 597 -38.75 -16.93 -68.79
N VAL A 598 -38.51 -18.21 -69.11
CA VAL A 598 -37.84 -19.17 -68.22
C VAL A 598 -36.41 -18.73 -67.92
N THR A 599 -35.65 -18.30 -68.93
CA THR A 599 -34.28 -17.80 -68.75
C THR A 599 -34.26 -16.54 -67.87
N SER A 600 -35.19 -15.61 -68.10
CA SER A 600 -35.36 -14.43 -67.27
C SER A 600 -35.69 -14.79 -65.81
N SER A 601 -36.54 -15.79 -65.60
CA SER A 601 -36.90 -16.29 -64.27
C SER A 601 -35.67 -16.88 -63.54
N GLN A 602 -34.84 -17.69 -64.22
CA GLN A 602 -33.60 -18.22 -63.65
C GLN A 602 -32.62 -17.10 -63.23
N GLN A 603 -32.48 -16.06 -64.05
CA GLN A 603 -31.65 -14.89 -63.72
C GLN A 603 -32.14 -14.18 -62.45
N LEU A 604 -33.46 -13.98 -62.31
CA LEU A 604 -34.06 -13.39 -61.11
C LEU A 604 -33.85 -14.26 -59.87
N MET A 605 -33.96 -15.58 -60.01
CA MET A 605 -33.73 -16.51 -58.91
C MET A 605 -32.27 -16.51 -58.45
N SER A 606 -31.33 -16.58 -59.38
CA SER A 606 -29.89 -16.47 -59.08
C SER A 606 -29.55 -15.16 -58.35
N THR A 607 -30.12 -14.04 -58.83
CA THR A 607 -29.95 -12.73 -58.18
C THR A 607 -30.55 -12.71 -56.77
N GLY A 608 -31.72 -13.34 -56.56
CA GLY A 608 -32.36 -13.40 -55.26
C GLY A 608 -31.61 -14.29 -54.26
N ILE A 609 -31.00 -15.39 -54.72
CA ILE A 609 -30.10 -16.22 -53.90
C ILE A 609 -28.89 -15.38 -53.47
N ALA A 610 -28.23 -14.69 -54.41
CA ALA A 610 -27.07 -13.84 -54.09
C ALA A 610 -27.41 -12.73 -53.07
N ARG A 611 -28.57 -12.08 -53.22
CA ARG A 611 -29.06 -11.08 -52.25
C ARG A 611 -29.35 -11.67 -50.88
N SER A 612 -29.92 -12.88 -50.82
CA SER A 612 -30.22 -13.57 -49.57
C SER A 612 -28.93 -13.93 -48.82
N VAL A 613 -27.91 -14.43 -49.53
CA VAL A 613 -26.58 -14.71 -48.95
C VAL A 613 -25.95 -13.44 -48.37
N SER A 614 -25.95 -12.33 -49.11
CA SER A 614 -25.45 -11.05 -48.61
C SER A 614 -26.24 -10.55 -47.40
N THR A 615 -27.55 -10.82 -47.33
CA THR A 615 -28.37 -10.48 -46.16
C THR A 615 -27.95 -11.31 -44.95
N VAL A 616 -27.67 -12.61 -45.10
CA VAL A 616 -27.14 -13.45 -44.01
C VAL A 616 -25.81 -12.89 -43.49
N GLU A 617 -24.87 -12.54 -44.36
CA GLU A 617 -23.59 -11.92 -43.96
C GLU A 617 -23.80 -10.63 -43.16
N GLY A 618 -24.69 -9.74 -43.62
CA GLY A 618 -25.02 -8.52 -42.89
C GLY A 618 -25.70 -8.77 -41.53
N THR A 619 -26.49 -9.84 -41.43
CA THR A 619 -27.13 -10.27 -40.17
C THR A 619 -26.07 -10.74 -39.17
N GLU A 620 -25.04 -11.43 -39.65
CA GLU A 620 -23.95 -11.95 -38.83
C GLU A 620 -23.03 -10.84 -38.32
N GLN A 621 -22.70 -9.86 -39.17
CA GLN A 621 -21.99 -8.64 -38.75
C GLN A 621 -22.76 -7.86 -37.68
N ALA A 622 -24.08 -7.74 -37.82
CA ALA A 622 -24.93 -7.12 -36.80
C ALA A 622 -24.91 -7.91 -35.48
N PHE A 623 -24.88 -9.25 -35.55
CA PHE A 623 -24.79 -10.11 -34.37
C PHE A 623 -23.46 -9.93 -33.63
N GLU A 624 -22.33 -9.86 -34.35
CA GLU A 624 -21.01 -9.57 -33.77
C GLU A 624 -20.96 -8.18 -33.12
N ALA A 625 -21.52 -7.16 -33.77
CA ALA A 625 -21.60 -5.81 -33.21
C ALA A 625 -22.41 -5.79 -31.91
N LEU A 626 -23.53 -6.53 -31.84
CA LEU A 626 -24.31 -6.67 -30.60
C LEU A 626 -23.53 -7.37 -29.49
N ASN A 627 -22.71 -8.39 -29.80
CA ASN A 627 -21.83 -9.00 -28.79
C ASN A 627 -20.81 -8.01 -28.20
N GLN A 628 -20.27 -7.12 -29.05
CA GLN A 628 -19.39 -6.06 -28.56
C GLN A 628 -20.15 -5.08 -27.65
N VAL A 629 -21.39 -4.74 -27.99
CA VAL A 629 -22.25 -3.90 -27.14
C VAL A 629 -22.52 -4.56 -25.79
N VAL A 630 -22.82 -5.87 -25.73
CA VAL A 630 -22.98 -6.60 -24.46
C VAL A 630 -21.72 -6.48 -23.60
N THR A 631 -20.55 -6.67 -24.22
CA THR A 631 -19.26 -6.57 -23.51
C THR A 631 -19.04 -5.18 -22.93
N GLN A 632 -19.40 -4.13 -23.67
CA GLN A 632 -19.31 -2.74 -23.18
C GLN A 632 -20.31 -2.44 -22.05
N ILE A 633 -21.54 -2.95 -22.15
CA ILE A 633 -22.55 -2.80 -21.08
C ILE A 633 -22.06 -3.50 -19.80
N GLN A 634 -21.43 -4.67 -19.91
CA GLN A 634 -20.85 -5.34 -18.74
C GLN A 634 -19.74 -4.49 -18.08
N GLN A 635 -18.86 -3.88 -18.87
CA GLN A 635 -17.84 -2.96 -18.34
C GLN A 635 -18.46 -1.74 -17.66
N ILE A 636 -19.55 -1.20 -18.21
CA ILE A 636 -20.30 -0.10 -17.60
C ILE A 636 -20.88 -0.54 -16.25
N HIS A 637 -21.46 -1.74 -16.17
CA HIS A 637 -21.98 -2.30 -14.92
C HIS A 637 -20.88 -2.43 -13.84
N ASP A 638 -19.70 -2.93 -14.23
CA ASP A 638 -18.56 -3.05 -13.31
C ASP A 638 -18.08 -1.66 -12.81
N HIS A 639 -18.02 -0.66 -13.69
CA HIS A 639 -17.70 0.72 -13.30
C HIS A 639 -18.75 1.32 -12.36
N ILE A 640 -20.03 1.07 -12.61
CA ILE A 640 -21.12 1.54 -11.75
C ILE A 640 -20.99 0.94 -10.34
N SER A 641 -20.66 -0.34 -10.23
CA SER A 641 -20.40 -1.00 -8.94
C SER A 641 -19.23 -0.34 -8.17
N GLN A 642 -18.16 0.04 -8.88
CA GLN A 642 -17.04 0.77 -8.29
C GLN A 642 -17.45 2.18 -7.83
N VAL A 643 -18.27 2.89 -8.61
CA VAL A 643 -18.80 4.21 -8.24
C VAL A 643 -19.68 4.12 -6.98
N ALA A 644 -20.56 3.12 -6.89
CA ALA A 644 -21.37 2.88 -5.70
C ALA A 644 -20.50 2.63 -4.46
N THR A 645 -19.50 1.75 -4.58
CA THR A 645 -18.55 1.45 -3.50
C THR A 645 -17.77 2.70 -3.07
N ALA A 646 -17.29 3.49 -4.02
CA ALA A 646 -16.56 4.73 -3.74
C ALA A 646 -17.45 5.76 -3.02
N ALA A 647 -18.73 5.85 -3.41
CA ALA A 647 -19.69 6.73 -2.76
C ALA A 647 -20.00 6.29 -1.30
N GLU A 648 -20.16 4.99 -1.05
CA GLU A 648 -20.31 4.46 0.31
C GLU A 648 -19.08 4.77 1.19
N GLN A 649 -17.88 4.58 0.64
CA GLN A 649 -16.63 4.94 1.32
C GLN A 649 -16.56 6.44 1.61
N GLN A 650 -16.95 7.29 0.66
CA GLN A 650 -16.97 8.74 0.84
C GLN A 650 -17.95 9.18 1.94
N SER A 651 -19.11 8.52 2.04
CA SER A 651 -20.05 8.75 3.14
C SER A 651 -19.46 8.36 4.50
N ALA A 652 -18.85 7.18 4.60
CA ALA A 652 -18.21 6.71 5.85
C ALA A 652 -17.03 7.59 6.29
N VAL A 653 -16.21 8.05 5.34
CA VAL A 653 -15.13 9.00 5.61
C VAL A 653 -15.71 10.35 6.07
N SER A 654 -16.82 10.79 5.46
CA SER A 654 -17.47 12.04 5.84
C SER A 654 -17.97 12.01 7.28
N ASP A 655 -18.59 10.91 7.70
CA ASP A 655 -19.03 10.70 9.08
C ASP A 655 -17.84 10.68 10.06
N THR A 656 -16.74 10.04 9.67
CA THR A 656 -15.51 10.00 10.49
C THR A 656 -14.92 11.39 10.67
N ILE A 657 -14.88 12.20 9.60
CA ILE A 657 -14.43 13.59 9.68
C ILE A 657 -15.38 14.41 10.55
N ASN A 658 -16.70 14.22 10.45
CA ASN A 658 -17.67 14.90 11.30
C ASN A 658 -17.42 14.58 12.79
N GLN A 659 -17.15 13.31 13.13
CA GLN A 659 -16.74 12.92 14.49
C GLN A 659 -15.42 13.57 14.93
N ASN A 660 -14.45 13.70 14.04
CA ASN A 660 -13.20 14.43 14.32
C ASN A 660 -13.48 15.90 14.62
N LEU A 661 -14.34 16.55 13.85
CA LEU A 661 -14.69 17.96 14.03
C LEU A 661 -15.40 18.20 15.37
N MET A 662 -16.30 17.28 15.78
CA MET A 662 -16.91 17.34 17.12
C MET A 662 -15.83 17.29 18.23
N ARG A 663 -14.86 16.39 18.13
CA ARG A 663 -13.74 16.32 19.10
C ARG A 663 -12.88 17.58 19.11
N ILE A 664 -12.65 18.19 17.94
CA ILE A 664 -11.92 19.46 17.85
C ILE A 664 -12.74 20.60 18.49
N GLY A 665 -14.06 20.62 18.29
CA GLY A 665 -14.97 21.56 18.97
C GLY A 665 -14.94 21.41 20.50
N ASP A 666 -14.94 20.18 21.02
CA ASP A 666 -14.82 19.91 22.46
C ASP A 666 -13.45 20.38 23.01
N ALA A 667 -12.38 20.15 22.25
CA ALA A 667 -11.03 20.61 22.60
C ALA A 667 -10.94 22.15 22.59
N ALA A 668 -11.52 22.81 21.59
CA ALA A 668 -11.60 24.27 21.52
C ALA A 668 -12.39 24.84 22.72
N THR A 669 -13.49 24.20 23.11
CA THR A 669 -14.26 24.57 24.30
C THR A 669 -13.42 24.45 25.57
N THR A 670 -12.64 23.38 25.70
CA THR A 670 -11.74 23.17 26.84
C THR A 670 -10.64 24.23 26.89
N LEU A 671 -10.00 24.54 25.76
CA LEU A 671 -9.01 25.61 25.64
C LEU A 671 -9.61 26.98 26.00
N GLY A 672 -10.86 27.23 25.64
CA GLY A 672 -11.57 28.45 26.05
C GLY A 672 -11.74 28.55 27.57
N GLN A 673 -11.97 27.44 28.26
CA GLN A 673 -12.02 27.39 29.73
C GLN A 673 -10.63 27.65 30.35
N GLU A 674 -9.57 27.09 29.77
CA GLU A 674 -8.18 27.31 30.22
C GLU A 674 -7.71 28.75 29.99
N ALA A 675 -8.09 29.37 28.88
CA ALA A 675 -7.85 30.80 28.63
C ALA A 675 -8.52 31.67 29.71
N ASN A 676 -9.79 31.39 30.03
CA ASN A 676 -10.51 32.07 31.12
C ASN A 676 -9.88 31.83 32.51
N ALA A 677 -9.32 30.65 32.75
CA ALA A 677 -8.58 30.37 33.99
C ALA A 677 -7.26 31.15 34.05
N SER A 678 -6.52 31.22 32.94
CA SER A 678 -5.26 31.96 32.80
C SER A 678 -5.46 33.46 32.99
N GLN A 679 -6.56 34.01 32.46
CA GLN A 679 -6.93 35.41 32.69
C GLN A 679 -7.15 35.69 34.18
N ARG A 680 -7.94 34.86 34.88
CA ARG A 680 -8.18 35.01 36.33
C ARG A 680 -6.91 34.90 37.15
N LEU A 681 -6.00 33.99 36.78
CA LEU A 681 -4.70 33.85 37.44
C LEU A 681 -3.82 35.08 37.22
N SER A 682 -3.83 35.64 36.00
CA SER A 682 -3.12 36.88 35.69
C SER A 682 -3.62 38.05 36.53
N GLU A 683 -4.95 38.21 36.67
CA GLU A 683 -5.56 39.25 37.51
C GLU A 683 -5.14 39.09 38.99
N ALA A 684 -5.10 37.86 39.50
CA ALA A 684 -4.63 37.58 40.86
C ALA A 684 -3.13 37.90 41.05
N LEU A 685 -2.28 37.60 40.05
CA LEU A 685 -0.86 37.94 40.08
C LEU A 685 -0.62 39.46 40.01
N GLU A 686 -1.40 40.18 39.20
CA GLU A 686 -1.33 41.65 39.13
C GLU A 686 -1.70 42.26 40.50
N GLN A 687 -2.73 41.72 41.16
CA GLN A 687 -3.13 42.17 42.49
C GLN A 687 -2.08 41.85 43.57
N ALA A 688 -1.48 40.65 43.53
CA ALA A 688 -0.41 40.23 44.45
C ALA A 688 0.86 41.08 44.27
N ALA A 689 1.27 41.34 43.03
CA ALA A 689 2.41 42.20 42.71
C ALA A 689 2.18 43.65 43.18
N THR A 690 0.97 44.17 42.99
CA THR A 690 0.56 45.50 43.49
C THR A 690 0.64 45.58 45.02
N THR A 691 0.19 44.52 45.71
CA THR A 691 0.23 44.44 47.19
C THR A 691 1.68 44.39 47.68
N LEU A 692 2.53 43.57 47.04
CA LEU A 692 3.96 43.49 47.35
C LEU A 692 4.66 44.84 47.13
N ALA A 693 4.37 45.53 46.03
CA ALA A 693 4.91 46.86 45.78
C ALA A 693 4.50 47.85 46.88
N SER A 694 3.23 47.82 47.31
CA SER A 694 2.74 48.67 48.41
C SER A 694 3.42 48.40 49.76
N GLU A 695 3.62 47.13 50.13
CA GLU A 695 4.33 46.76 51.36
C GLU A 695 5.82 47.13 51.32
N LEU A 696 6.47 47.00 50.16
CA LEU A 696 7.87 47.40 49.98
C LEU A 696 8.06 48.93 49.89
N ASP A 697 7.04 49.69 49.48
CA ASP A 697 7.07 51.16 49.46
C ASP A 697 6.92 51.78 50.85
N ARG A 698 6.40 51.04 51.83
CA ARG A 698 6.43 51.44 53.24
C ARG A 698 7.84 51.48 53.83
N LEU A 699 8.80 50.79 53.21
CA LEU A 699 10.20 50.78 53.62
C LEU A 699 10.96 51.86 52.84
N ARG A 700 11.46 52.87 53.55
CA ARG A 700 12.24 53.96 52.96
C ARG A 700 13.68 53.51 52.76
N THR A 701 14.03 53.16 51.51
CA THR A 701 15.36 52.66 51.09
C THR A 701 16.25 53.71 50.46
#